data_AF-A0A8J5J4M3-F1
#
_entry.id   AF-A0A8J5J4M3-F1
#
_cell.length_a   1.000
_cell.length_b   1.000
_cell.length_c   1.000
_cell.angle_alpha   90.00
_cell.angle_beta   90.00
_cell.angle_gamma   90.00
#
_symmetry.space_group_name_H-M   'P 1'
#
loop_
_entity.id
_entity.type
_entity.pdbx_description
1 polymer ?
#
loop_
_entity_poly.entity_id
_entity_poly.type
_entity_poly.pdbx_seq_one_letter_code
_entity_poly.pdbx_strand_id
1 'polypeptide(L)'
;MTLTWDAVQDTGGDKHVQYEVTFFKCSSAGVQEEDPQMKRTDSTKVVIEDLQYSSFYSVNVVAITSTSLDGDVSSSLLVETEQPFEGVIVAASSEMTVKENTGVVSVPITRVNGSFGNVSYSFDVVDGSASSGVNYVRATGTRTLTTNVVSDSVDITVISDSVYNPGISFQVIITDSNTALPSTTDVRLEDDGDAGFISFADPALMVLENSGTAYLTITRTGGRRPRSVLQTFVSSNNSVINRFQLLDSTVVFEEDVAQQTISVSITDDSEFQYVADSVTIGFKILEGGVLNGTYTMATLTALDDGDISFPKQCLNLQKTSVTGGSLGLQWTPPVDRGGADILLSYLVSIAVGTEIIIKKESPTEAITLYGLNQSTTYQVSVQAVNYAGAGVSSTSLLIATRPATAPTAPRNIQVLSASSSSVLIQWDSPLDDGGSAIVAYKIYKVSGTTTSTRSLYPSVSCSTPTVCAIKQLLALTSYNIQVQASTAFVTQGEYSEVVTLTTSSPDYPDMPPIAAVTWASAGAMTIGMFDPVNVGGSNIQEYRLFMRADDEVEFASVFSGASAEHTVYRLRYQTVYHIKYQVVNSVGPSAYSPIVSNQTLSKSLPSAPTDVSVIDKTGGAITLAWNEPLDVGGREVTGYTVKIVSIGGNSANIVGYDGKGVPLLFWVIIFMKRTRGVRDTLLLIQDPSQESLKQRLLLKMRLDIIDHGQVVDEEKIQLFETEMLAHFLCDKNLNEPSTVAQVGFIYHSYSTHFWWFEVWDLGRKLLLNCIISLLAKAGANRVICGLVVLLVYLSVMLFYQPYREPSDSALAGLVHIQLFITLFCGLILKMGLLYLEERVVRLVTNAAIITNMMTLCYAVVSILNEKRNAIKMVQRQTREDHRRAIAAHARKLWRKAFGYALTEVYLDNPNAGPMPLLVMTELARRRRYERDLDELNAQLELTSAVNPPPAARDQQDAMVSASQINVLEDEDDEPDENLNDPFETNSDLADNEQNVMASTSQADDLDGEVEGEYVDNVESKLDNAGAVDAEFHLQNGKTK
;
A
#
# COMPACT_ATOMS: atom_id res chain seq x y z
N MET A 1 12.97 40.40 22.01
CA MET A 1 12.02 39.41 21.45
C MET A 1 12.61 38.03 21.57
N THR A 2 11.82 37.02 21.93
CA THR A 2 12.27 35.63 22.04
C THR A 2 11.46 34.78 21.08
N LEU A 3 12.14 34.03 20.21
CA LEU A 3 11.55 33.12 19.26
C LEU A 3 11.88 31.68 19.66
N THR A 4 10.92 30.78 19.46
CA THR A 4 11.02 29.35 19.72
C THR A 4 10.28 28.57 18.64
N TRP A 5 10.82 27.44 18.23
CA TRP A 5 10.23 26.51 17.27
C TRP A 5 10.52 25.07 17.69
N ASP A 6 9.93 24.10 16.98
CA ASP A 6 10.15 22.68 17.21
C ASP A 6 11.35 22.14 16.42
N ALA A 7 11.94 21.05 16.89
CA ALA A 7 13.03 20.37 16.19
C ALA A 7 12.50 19.63 14.95
N VAL A 8 13.28 19.61 13.87
CA VAL A 8 12.92 18.87 12.65
C VAL A 8 13.08 17.37 12.93
N GLN A 9 12.07 16.57 12.60
CA GLN A 9 12.17 15.12 12.69
C GLN A 9 13.03 14.57 11.54
N ASP A 10 14.25 14.15 11.87
CA ASP A 10 15.16 13.49 10.95
C ASP A 10 14.71 12.06 10.63
N THR A 11 14.69 11.73 9.33
CA THR A 11 14.40 10.39 8.79
C THR A 11 15.61 9.75 8.09
N GLY A 12 16.75 10.44 8.01
CA GLY A 12 17.98 10.01 7.32
C GLY A 12 19.13 9.61 8.23
N GLY A 13 19.16 10.05 9.50
CA GLY A 13 20.17 9.70 10.50
C GLY A 13 21.30 10.72 10.70
N ASP A 14 21.15 11.95 10.20
CA ASP A 14 22.17 13.00 10.21
C ASP A 14 22.12 13.78 11.55
N LYS A 15 23.11 13.55 12.42
CA LYS A 15 22.99 13.84 13.87
C LYS A 15 23.06 15.30 14.30
N HIS A 16 23.33 16.24 13.39
CA HIS A 16 23.43 17.67 13.69
C HIS A 16 22.66 18.49 12.64
N VAL A 17 21.61 19.18 13.09
CA VAL A 17 20.86 20.17 12.33
C VAL A 17 21.19 21.54 12.93
N GLN A 18 21.64 22.48 12.10
CA GLN A 18 21.81 23.89 12.49
C GLN A 18 20.61 24.70 11.99
N TYR A 19 20.31 25.80 12.67
CA TYR A 19 19.28 26.75 12.28
C TYR A 19 19.89 28.11 11.94
N GLU A 20 19.42 28.70 10.85
CA GLU A 20 19.76 30.06 10.42
C GLU A 20 18.52 30.94 10.55
N VAL A 21 18.62 31.98 11.38
CA VAL A 21 17.57 32.97 11.61
C VAL A 21 18.00 34.28 10.96
N THR A 22 17.29 34.71 9.93
CA THR A 22 17.43 36.02 9.29
C THR A 22 16.27 36.92 9.68
N PHE A 23 16.53 38.17 10.02
CA PHE A 23 15.51 39.14 10.38
C PHE A 23 15.85 40.54 9.89
N PHE A 24 14.82 41.31 9.54
CA PHE A 24 14.95 42.67 9.04
C PHE A 24 13.71 43.49 9.44
N LYS A 25 13.87 44.81 9.42
CA LYS A 25 12.79 45.76 9.71
C LYS A 25 11.90 45.96 8.48
N CYS A 26 10.59 45.95 8.70
CA CYS A 26 9.59 46.20 7.67
C CYS A 26 9.04 47.62 7.79
N SER A 27 8.95 48.32 6.66
CA SER A 27 8.14 49.54 6.54
C SER A 27 6.64 49.22 6.63
N SER A 28 5.82 50.23 6.97
CA SER A 28 4.35 50.10 6.96
C SER A 28 3.74 49.91 5.54
N ALA A 29 4.56 49.88 4.50
CA ALA A 29 4.18 49.57 3.12
C ALA A 29 4.56 48.13 2.70
N GLY A 30 5.12 47.32 3.60
CA GLY A 30 5.57 45.95 3.32
C GLY A 30 6.93 45.87 2.58
N VAL A 31 7.59 47.01 2.34
CA VAL A 31 8.95 47.05 1.80
C VAL A 31 9.96 46.75 2.92
N GLN A 32 10.92 45.89 2.62
CA GLN A 32 12.06 45.57 3.49
C GLN A 32 13.14 46.64 3.27
N GLU A 33 13.53 47.37 4.31
CA GLU A 33 14.36 48.59 4.16
C GLU A 33 15.78 48.49 4.75
N GLU A 34 16.12 47.43 5.51
CA GLU A 34 17.42 47.30 6.17
C GLU A 34 18.10 45.93 5.92
N ASP A 35 19.43 45.93 5.98
CA ASP A 35 20.32 44.79 5.69
C ASP A 35 20.07 43.61 6.65
N PRO A 36 19.72 42.40 6.16
CA PRO A 36 19.18 41.32 6.99
C PRO A 36 20.19 40.85 8.06
N GLN A 37 19.81 41.05 9.31
CA GLN A 37 20.59 40.59 10.46
C GLN A 37 20.42 39.09 10.63
N MET A 38 21.52 38.38 10.83
CA MET A 38 21.56 36.93 10.76
C MET A 38 22.21 36.33 12.02
N LYS A 39 21.50 35.40 12.68
CA LYS A 39 22.02 34.57 13.77
C LYS A 39 21.90 33.10 13.40
N ARG A 40 23.00 32.34 13.49
CA ARG A 40 22.97 30.87 13.45
C ARG A 40 22.95 30.30 14.88
N THR A 41 22.28 29.16 15.07
CA THR A 41 22.23 28.44 16.35
C THR A 41 21.94 26.96 16.16
N ASP A 42 22.34 26.13 17.12
CA ASP A 42 21.99 24.71 17.20
C ASP A 42 20.76 24.44 18.10
N SER A 43 20.21 25.50 18.73
CA SER A 43 19.01 25.44 19.57
C SER A 43 17.77 25.94 18.82
N THR A 44 16.60 25.33 19.05
CA THR A 44 15.32 25.78 18.46
C THR A 44 14.74 27.03 19.13
N LYS A 45 15.62 27.94 19.58
CA LYS A 45 15.32 29.16 20.32
C LYS A 45 16.38 30.22 20.04
N VAL A 46 15.96 31.44 19.75
CA VAL A 46 16.82 32.62 19.58
C VAL A 46 16.22 33.82 20.30
N VAL A 47 17.07 34.62 20.95
CA VAL A 47 16.72 35.95 21.45
C VAL A 47 17.24 37.00 20.47
N ILE A 48 16.34 37.89 20.06
CA ILE A 48 16.63 39.07 19.24
C ILE A 48 16.46 40.31 20.12
N GLU A 49 17.49 41.15 20.15
CA GLU A 49 17.64 42.28 21.08
C GLU A 49 17.72 43.59 20.28
N ASP A 50 17.72 44.74 20.97
CA ASP A 50 17.83 46.09 20.39
C ASP A 50 16.81 46.49 19.30
N LEU A 51 15.70 45.74 19.19
CA LEU A 51 14.58 46.07 18.31
C LEU A 51 13.92 47.39 18.71
N GLN A 52 13.77 48.30 17.73
CA GLN A 52 12.96 49.52 17.87
C GLN A 52 11.50 49.15 18.14
N TYR A 53 10.85 49.88 19.05
CA TYR A 53 9.43 49.76 19.39
C TYR A 53 8.51 50.29 18.27
N SER A 54 7.22 49.95 18.35
CA SER A 54 6.17 50.34 17.39
C SER A 54 6.57 50.10 15.93
N SER A 55 7.30 49.01 15.70
CA SER A 55 7.91 48.64 14.42
C SER A 55 7.60 47.18 14.08
N PHE A 56 7.37 46.92 12.80
CA PHE A 56 7.22 45.57 12.25
C PHE A 56 8.59 44.98 11.91
N TYR A 57 8.77 43.70 12.20
CA TYR A 57 9.91 42.90 11.78
C TYR A 57 9.41 41.63 11.11
N SER A 58 10.04 41.23 10.02
CA SER A 58 9.85 39.88 9.49
C SER A 58 11.10 39.06 9.80
N VAL A 59 10.86 37.81 10.21
CA VAL A 59 11.89 36.86 10.62
C VAL A 59 11.68 35.58 9.83
N ASN A 60 12.74 35.04 9.24
CA ASN A 60 12.74 33.78 8.51
C ASN A 60 13.74 32.82 9.16
N VAL A 61 13.29 31.59 9.42
CA VAL A 61 14.09 30.51 10.02
C VAL A 61 14.28 29.41 8.98
N VAL A 62 15.52 29.00 8.75
CA VAL A 62 15.93 27.95 7.79
C VAL A 62 16.69 26.85 8.53
N ALA A 63 16.42 25.59 8.20
CA ALA A 63 17.17 24.44 8.72
C ALA A 63 18.31 24.04 7.75
N ILE A 64 19.47 23.68 8.29
CA ILE A 64 20.69 23.32 7.54
C ILE A 64 21.22 21.99 8.08
N THR A 65 21.54 21.03 7.20
CA THR A 65 22.12 19.74 7.55
C THR A 65 23.56 19.61 7.03
N SER A 66 24.26 18.54 7.40
CA SER A 66 25.60 18.21 6.87
C SER A 66 25.60 17.83 5.38
N THR A 67 24.44 17.62 4.78
CA THR A 67 24.27 16.99 3.46
C THR A 67 23.64 17.91 2.40
N SER A 68 22.99 19.01 2.77
CA SER A 68 22.55 20.06 1.84
C SER A 68 23.19 21.43 2.15
N LEU A 69 23.63 22.13 1.11
CA LEU A 69 24.19 23.49 1.19
C LEU A 69 23.17 24.58 0.81
N ASP A 70 22.05 24.18 0.20
CA ASP A 70 20.81 24.94 0.13
C ASP A 70 19.81 24.35 1.15
N GLY A 71 19.05 25.20 1.83
CA GLY A 71 18.10 24.79 2.88
C GLY A 71 16.68 24.62 2.35
N ASP A 72 16.21 23.37 2.19
CA ASP A 72 14.90 23.05 1.61
C ASP A 72 13.69 23.39 2.50
N VAL A 73 13.90 23.72 3.79
CA VAL A 73 12.82 24.05 4.73
C VAL A 73 13.06 25.43 5.35
N SER A 74 12.17 26.36 5.04
CA SER A 74 12.14 27.72 5.59
C SER A 74 10.76 28.08 6.16
N SER A 75 10.69 28.99 7.12
CA SER A 75 9.43 29.46 7.72
C SER A 75 9.55 30.91 8.17
N SER A 76 8.62 31.75 7.70
CA SER A 76 8.63 33.20 7.94
C SER A 76 7.47 33.66 8.81
N LEU A 77 7.76 34.63 9.69
CA LEU A 77 6.83 35.22 10.66
C LEU A 77 6.97 36.75 10.62
N LEU A 78 5.85 37.47 10.59
CA LEU A 78 5.79 38.92 10.78
C LEU A 78 5.37 39.22 12.22
N VAL A 79 6.09 40.10 12.91
CA VAL A 79 5.85 40.45 14.33
C VAL A 79 5.89 41.97 14.51
N GLU A 80 4.92 42.51 15.23
CA GLU A 80 4.91 43.91 15.68
C GLU A 80 5.51 44.04 17.09
N THR A 81 6.07 45.19 17.41
CA THR A 81 6.66 45.49 18.72
C THR A 81 5.84 46.55 19.47
N GLU A 82 5.29 46.20 20.62
CA GLU A 82 4.46 47.12 21.40
C GLU A 82 5.27 48.23 22.10
N GLN A 83 4.58 49.28 22.55
CA GLN A 83 5.17 50.36 23.33
C GLN A 83 5.40 49.91 24.78
N PRO A 84 6.57 50.18 25.40
CA PRO A 84 6.85 49.77 26.76
C PRO A 84 5.99 50.53 27.80
N PHE A 85 5.37 49.78 28.72
CA PHE A 85 4.64 50.29 29.89
C PHE A 85 5.34 49.93 31.20
N GLU A 86 5.29 50.83 32.19
CA GLU A 86 5.97 50.63 33.47
C GLU A 86 5.26 49.68 34.43
N GLY A 87 3.93 49.56 34.31
CA GLY A 87 3.11 48.73 35.18
C GLY A 87 2.84 49.34 36.56
N VAL A 88 2.08 48.60 37.37
CA VAL A 88 1.64 48.99 38.72
C VAL A 88 1.89 47.83 39.68
N ILE A 89 2.34 48.13 40.90
CA ILE A 89 2.54 47.14 41.97
C ILE A 89 1.26 46.90 42.78
N VAL A 90 0.91 45.64 43.01
CA VAL A 90 -0.24 45.22 43.83
C VAL A 90 0.12 44.03 44.73
N ALA A 91 -0.69 43.78 45.76
CA ALA A 91 -0.68 42.49 46.46
C ALA A 91 -1.07 41.36 45.50
N ALA A 92 -0.43 40.19 45.59
CA ALA A 92 -0.79 39.05 44.76
C ALA A 92 -2.04 38.31 45.29
N SER A 93 -2.43 38.50 46.56
CA SER A 93 -3.70 38.06 47.14
C SER A 93 -4.24 39.07 48.16
N SER A 94 -5.56 39.13 48.31
CA SER A 94 -6.24 39.96 49.32
C SER A 94 -6.26 39.34 50.71
N GLU A 95 -6.12 38.01 50.80
CA GLU A 95 -6.10 37.24 52.03
C GLU A 95 -4.98 36.18 51.98
N MET A 96 -4.52 35.75 53.15
CA MET A 96 -3.56 34.65 53.35
C MET A 96 -3.80 34.02 54.72
N THR A 97 -3.62 32.70 54.85
CA THR A 97 -3.60 31.99 56.13
C THR A 97 -2.26 31.29 56.33
N VAL A 98 -1.65 31.44 57.51
CA VAL A 98 -0.40 30.76 57.92
C VAL A 98 -0.48 30.28 59.37
N LYS A 99 0.35 29.29 59.73
CA LYS A 99 0.46 28.84 61.12
C LYS A 99 1.32 29.77 61.95
N GLU A 100 1.04 29.89 63.25
CA GLU A 100 1.85 30.72 64.16
C GLU A 100 3.31 30.24 64.26
N ASN A 101 3.56 28.93 64.15
CA ASN A 101 4.90 28.36 64.09
C ASN A 101 5.65 28.55 62.74
N THR A 102 5.07 29.24 61.75
CA THR A 102 5.72 29.48 60.44
C THR A 102 7.01 30.31 60.59
N GLY A 103 7.08 31.16 61.63
CA GLY A 103 8.27 31.95 61.99
C GLY A 103 8.56 33.14 61.06
N VAL A 104 8.49 32.96 59.74
CA VAL A 104 8.54 34.05 58.75
C VAL A 104 7.52 33.78 57.65
N VAL A 105 6.59 34.70 57.43
CA VAL A 105 5.64 34.68 56.31
C VAL A 105 6.08 35.66 55.23
N SER A 106 6.23 35.15 54.01
CA SER A 106 6.54 35.95 52.81
C SER A 106 5.25 36.31 52.07
N VAL A 107 4.80 37.55 52.17
CA VAL A 107 3.62 38.05 51.45
C VAL A 107 4.01 38.39 50.00
N PRO A 108 3.43 37.72 48.98
CA PRO A 108 3.80 37.89 47.58
C PRO A 108 3.21 39.16 46.97
N ILE A 109 4.02 39.82 46.15
CA ILE A 109 3.73 41.11 45.51
C ILE A 109 3.98 40.97 44.01
N THR A 110 3.09 41.51 43.18
CA THR A 110 3.14 41.39 41.72
C THR A 110 3.07 42.74 41.03
N ARG A 111 3.76 42.82 39.88
CA ARG A 111 3.72 43.96 38.97
C ARG A 111 2.83 43.60 37.78
N VAL A 112 1.79 44.38 37.55
CA VAL A 112 0.79 44.13 36.50
C VAL A 112 0.78 45.26 35.46
N ASN A 113 0.29 44.97 34.26
CA ASN A 113 0.12 45.92 33.15
C ASN A 113 1.41 46.63 32.69
N GLY A 114 2.58 46.03 32.93
CA GLY A 114 3.87 46.51 32.45
C GLY A 114 5.05 45.95 33.25
N SER A 115 6.25 46.03 32.66
CA SER A 115 7.50 45.57 33.28
C SER A 115 8.69 46.49 32.99
N PHE A 116 8.49 47.58 32.25
CA PHE A 116 9.57 48.45 31.79
C PHE A 116 9.97 49.49 32.85
N GLY A 117 11.23 49.90 32.89
CA GLY A 117 11.70 50.89 33.87
C GLY A 117 11.60 50.41 35.33
N ASN A 118 11.86 51.33 36.26
CA ASN A 118 11.95 51.04 37.68
C ASN A 118 10.72 51.59 38.42
N VAL A 119 9.83 50.71 38.90
CA VAL A 119 8.67 51.10 39.72
C VAL A 119 8.95 50.78 41.19
N SER A 120 8.59 51.71 42.08
CA SER A 120 8.78 51.57 43.53
C SER A 120 7.46 51.46 44.26
N TYR A 121 7.46 50.78 45.39
CA TYR A 121 6.32 50.69 46.30
C TYR A 121 6.78 50.78 47.75
N SER A 122 5.87 51.20 48.62
CA SER A 122 6.02 51.19 50.08
C SER A 122 5.12 50.13 50.69
N PHE A 123 5.54 49.56 51.81
CA PHE A 123 4.72 48.66 52.62
C PHE A 123 4.76 49.03 54.11
N ASP A 124 3.66 48.75 54.80
CA ASP A 124 3.52 48.86 56.25
C ASP A 124 2.61 47.73 56.75
N VAL A 125 2.88 47.21 57.94
CA VAL A 125 2.16 46.08 58.54
C VAL A 125 1.45 46.55 59.80
N VAL A 126 0.12 46.55 59.79
CA VAL A 126 -0.72 47.14 60.85
C VAL A 126 -1.48 46.07 61.63
N ASP A 127 -1.68 46.35 62.92
CA ASP A 127 -2.37 45.46 63.85
C ASP A 127 -3.83 45.25 63.43
N GLY A 128 -4.32 44.03 63.54
CA GLY A 128 -5.71 43.66 63.27
C GLY A 128 -6.39 43.17 64.53
N SER A 129 -6.64 41.85 64.60
CA SER A 129 -6.92 41.16 65.87
C SER A 129 -5.64 40.55 66.50
N ALA A 130 -4.59 40.34 65.70
CA ALA A 130 -3.24 40.02 66.15
C ALA A 130 -2.47 41.31 66.49
N SER A 131 -1.60 41.26 67.50
CA SER A 131 -0.84 42.42 68.00
C SER A 131 0.66 42.30 67.75
N SER A 132 1.28 43.36 67.23
CA SER A 132 2.71 43.50 67.04
C SER A 132 3.47 43.41 68.37
N GLY A 133 4.55 42.64 68.39
CA GLY A 133 5.33 42.32 69.58
C GLY A 133 4.76 41.17 70.43
N VAL A 134 3.57 40.66 70.09
CA VAL A 134 2.97 39.47 70.72
C VAL A 134 2.87 38.33 69.71
N ASN A 135 2.18 38.54 68.58
CA ASN A 135 1.90 37.48 67.58
C ASN A 135 2.73 37.64 66.29
N TYR A 136 3.26 38.82 66.02
CA TYR A 136 4.14 39.10 64.88
C TYR A 136 5.05 40.31 65.16
N VAL A 137 6.05 40.54 64.33
CA VAL A 137 6.91 41.74 64.40
C VAL A 137 6.54 42.70 63.27
N ARG A 138 6.10 43.93 63.62
CA ARG A 138 5.78 44.95 62.61
C ARG A 138 6.99 45.29 61.74
N ALA A 139 6.77 45.22 60.43
CA ALA A 139 7.71 45.63 59.40
C ALA A 139 7.14 46.81 58.59
N THR A 140 8.03 47.63 58.03
CA THR A 140 7.69 48.68 57.06
C THR A 140 8.92 49.02 56.23
N GLY A 141 8.74 49.48 54.99
CA GLY A 141 9.85 49.86 54.12
C GLY A 141 9.41 50.25 52.71
N THR A 142 10.41 50.45 51.85
CA THR A 142 10.23 50.74 50.42
C THR A 142 11.11 49.82 49.59
N ARG A 143 10.59 49.27 48.50
CA ARG A 143 11.36 48.48 47.52
C ARG A 143 11.11 48.99 46.10
N THR A 144 12.02 48.65 45.19
CA THR A 144 11.99 49.07 43.78
C THR A 144 12.21 47.87 42.89
N LEU A 145 11.23 47.54 42.04
CA LEU A 145 11.40 46.55 40.99
C LEU A 145 11.99 47.19 39.74
N THR A 146 13.16 46.70 39.33
CA THR A 146 13.83 47.15 38.11
C THR A 146 13.13 46.63 36.85
N THR A 147 13.53 47.16 35.69
CA THR A 147 13.09 46.67 34.37
C THR A 147 13.11 45.13 34.30
N ASN A 148 12.04 44.55 33.76
CA ASN A 148 11.77 43.11 33.61
C ASN A 148 11.62 42.29 34.90
N VAL A 149 11.65 42.91 36.09
CA VAL A 149 11.25 42.23 37.34
C VAL A 149 9.77 42.45 37.59
N VAL A 150 9.03 41.35 37.76
CA VAL A 150 7.55 41.32 37.81
C VAL A 150 6.96 40.83 39.14
N SER A 151 7.80 40.44 40.10
CA SER A 151 7.39 39.97 41.42
C SER A 151 8.40 40.33 42.51
N ASP A 152 7.90 40.41 43.75
CA ASP A 152 8.66 40.64 44.98
C ASP A 152 7.97 39.89 46.15
N SER A 153 8.58 39.87 47.34
CA SER A 153 7.92 39.40 48.56
C SER A 153 8.36 40.16 49.82
N VAL A 154 7.40 40.56 50.65
CA VAL A 154 7.66 41.18 51.95
C VAL A 154 7.64 40.10 53.02
N ASP A 155 8.74 39.96 53.76
CA ASP A 155 8.89 38.95 54.81
C ASP A 155 8.53 39.57 56.18
N ILE A 156 7.57 38.95 56.89
CA ILE A 156 7.13 39.35 58.23
C ILE A 156 7.46 38.22 59.21
N THR A 157 8.12 38.53 60.31
CA THR A 157 8.37 37.54 61.39
C THR A 157 7.09 37.29 62.19
N VAL A 158 6.66 36.03 62.25
CA VAL A 158 5.55 35.57 63.08
C VAL A 158 6.12 35.08 64.42
N ILE A 159 5.43 35.35 65.52
CA ILE A 159 5.81 34.93 66.86
C ILE A 159 4.87 33.79 67.27
N SER A 160 5.43 32.60 67.48
CA SER A 160 4.70 31.46 68.03
C SER A 160 4.79 31.51 69.56
N ASP A 161 3.64 31.36 70.22
CA ASP A 161 3.57 31.01 71.64
C ASP A 161 2.86 29.64 71.81
N SER A 162 2.38 29.33 73.02
CA SER A 162 1.65 28.10 73.34
C SER A 162 0.24 28.36 73.92
N VAL A 163 -0.42 29.40 73.41
CA VAL A 163 -1.75 29.84 73.83
C VAL A 163 -2.70 29.68 72.64
N TYR A 164 -3.84 29.01 72.85
CA TYR A 164 -4.79 28.77 71.75
C TYR A 164 -5.35 30.07 71.17
N ASN A 165 -4.89 30.42 69.97
CA ASN A 165 -5.25 31.64 69.26
C ASN A 165 -6.33 31.36 68.19
N PRO A 166 -7.58 31.84 68.35
CA PRO A 166 -8.72 31.43 67.53
C PRO A 166 -8.81 32.14 66.17
N GLY A 167 -7.75 32.09 65.36
CA GLY A 167 -7.73 32.63 64.00
C GLY A 167 -7.59 34.16 63.95
N ILE A 168 -6.61 34.71 64.69
CA ILE A 168 -6.30 36.14 64.73
C ILE A 168 -5.64 36.62 63.42
N SER A 169 -5.55 37.92 63.17
CA SER A 169 -5.01 38.46 61.91
C SER A 169 -4.35 39.83 62.03
N PHE A 170 -3.41 40.12 61.12
CA PHE A 170 -2.82 41.44 60.88
C PHE A 170 -2.88 41.78 59.38
N GLN A 171 -2.76 43.05 59.01
CA GLN A 171 -2.89 43.51 57.62
C GLN A 171 -1.57 44.04 57.07
N VAL A 172 -1.19 43.63 55.86
CA VAL A 172 -0.09 44.20 55.09
C VAL A 172 -0.65 45.16 54.04
N ILE A 173 -0.25 46.43 54.10
CA ILE A 173 -0.69 47.49 53.19
C ILE A 173 0.45 47.80 52.22
N ILE A 174 0.17 47.75 50.92
CA ILE A 174 1.10 48.03 49.81
C ILE A 174 0.62 49.27 49.07
N THR A 175 1.49 50.28 48.94
CA THR A 175 1.19 51.50 48.16
C THR A 175 2.25 51.67 47.07
N ASP A 176 1.82 51.54 45.82
CA ASP A 176 2.61 51.79 44.61
C ASP A 176 2.87 53.30 44.44
N SER A 177 4.07 53.70 43.98
CA SER A 177 4.47 55.12 43.92
C SER A 177 3.75 55.93 42.84
N ASN A 178 3.12 55.27 41.87
CA ASN A 178 2.46 55.87 40.72
C ASN A 178 0.93 55.91 40.86
N THR A 179 0.35 55.28 41.90
CA THR A 179 -1.10 55.18 42.09
C THR A 179 -1.54 55.52 43.52
N ALA A 180 -2.72 56.13 43.67
CA ALA A 180 -3.19 56.70 44.95
C ALA A 180 -4.11 55.77 45.78
N LEU A 181 -4.28 54.51 45.36
CA LEU A 181 -5.13 53.52 46.03
C LEU A 181 -4.26 52.36 46.51
N PRO A 182 -4.13 52.12 47.84
CA PRO A 182 -3.34 51.01 48.36
C PRO A 182 -4.02 49.67 48.07
N SER A 183 -3.20 48.63 47.95
CA SER A 183 -3.57 47.22 47.88
C SER A 183 -3.27 46.57 49.24
N THR A 184 -4.10 45.63 49.70
CA THR A 184 -3.99 45.07 51.06
C THR A 184 -4.06 43.55 51.04
N THR A 185 -3.28 42.91 51.91
CA THR A 185 -3.37 41.47 52.23
C THR A 185 -3.67 41.30 53.72
N ASP A 186 -4.80 40.68 54.05
CA ASP A 186 -5.09 40.25 55.42
C ASP A 186 -4.44 38.89 55.69
N VAL A 187 -3.50 38.85 56.64
CA VAL A 187 -2.77 37.65 57.04
C VAL A 187 -3.40 37.10 58.32
N ARG A 188 -4.09 35.97 58.19
CA ARG A 188 -4.68 35.18 59.28
C ARG A 188 -3.62 34.23 59.84
N LEU A 189 -3.43 34.29 61.15
CA LEU A 189 -2.64 33.36 61.93
C LEU A 189 -3.55 32.28 62.50
N GLU A 190 -3.16 31.02 62.33
CA GLU A 190 -3.84 29.88 62.94
C GLU A 190 -2.90 29.14 63.91
N ASP A 191 -3.47 28.77 65.06
CA ASP A 191 -2.88 27.88 66.07
C ASP A 191 -2.18 26.68 65.40
N ASP A 192 -0.93 26.42 65.78
CA ASP A 192 -0.15 25.37 65.14
C ASP A 192 -0.57 23.95 65.57
N GLY A 193 -1.27 23.85 66.70
CA GLY A 193 -1.78 22.65 67.35
C GLY A 193 -1.25 22.41 68.77
N ASP A 194 -0.25 23.16 69.27
CA ASP A 194 0.49 22.80 70.50
C ASP A 194 -0.30 22.84 71.82
N ALA A 195 -1.38 23.64 71.87
CA ALA A 195 -2.31 23.75 72.99
C ALA A 195 -3.02 22.42 73.28
N GLY A 196 -3.41 21.72 72.22
CA GLY A 196 -4.04 20.40 72.23
C GLY A 196 -5.47 20.32 72.77
N PHE A 197 -6.19 19.30 72.29
CA PHE A 197 -7.57 18.98 72.67
C PHE A 197 -7.59 17.81 73.66
N ILE A 198 -8.27 17.98 74.80
CA ILE A 198 -8.43 16.91 75.79
C ILE A 198 -9.85 16.31 75.70
N SER A 199 -9.93 15.01 75.48
CA SER A 199 -11.17 14.23 75.40
C SER A 199 -11.02 12.88 76.09
N PHE A 200 -12.12 12.16 76.31
CA PHE A 200 -12.00 10.71 76.52
C PHE A 200 -11.42 10.03 75.25
N ALA A 201 -10.72 8.91 75.44
CA ALA A 201 -10.28 8.02 74.35
C ALA A 201 -11.51 7.41 73.66
N ASP A 202 -12.34 6.76 74.47
CA ASP A 202 -13.58 6.13 74.08
C ASP A 202 -14.76 6.91 74.70
N PRO A 203 -15.68 7.50 73.89
CA PRO A 203 -16.86 8.18 74.39
C PRO A 203 -17.94 7.23 74.91
N ALA A 204 -17.79 5.93 74.67
CA ALA A 204 -18.59 4.86 75.26
C ALA A 204 -17.68 3.68 75.58
N LEU A 205 -17.57 3.31 76.86
CA LEU A 205 -16.76 2.19 77.34
C LEU A 205 -17.70 1.10 77.89
N MET A 206 -17.54 -0.13 77.41
CA MET A 206 -18.26 -1.31 77.91
C MET A 206 -17.30 -2.24 78.65
N VAL A 207 -17.69 -2.70 79.84
CA VAL A 207 -16.92 -3.61 80.71
C VAL A 207 -17.85 -4.59 81.39
N LEU A 208 -17.35 -5.75 81.82
CA LEU A 208 -18.15 -6.72 82.59
C LEU A 208 -18.34 -6.23 84.04
N GLU A 209 -19.49 -6.52 84.67
CA GLU A 209 -19.76 -6.16 86.08
C GLU A 209 -18.70 -6.74 87.04
N ASN A 210 -18.27 -7.98 86.80
CA ASN A 210 -17.20 -8.67 87.56
C ASN A 210 -15.80 -8.02 87.47
N SER A 211 -15.61 -6.99 86.64
CA SER A 211 -14.32 -6.29 86.49
C SER A 211 -13.90 -5.51 87.75
N GLY A 212 -14.86 -5.11 88.59
CA GLY A 212 -14.66 -4.41 89.87
C GLY A 212 -14.11 -2.98 89.78
N THR A 213 -13.34 -2.63 88.75
CA THR A 213 -12.89 -1.26 88.46
C THR A 213 -12.66 -1.05 86.97
N ALA A 214 -13.41 -0.10 86.40
CA ALA A 214 -13.20 0.39 85.05
C ALA A 214 -12.20 1.57 85.03
N TYR A 215 -11.43 1.65 83.95
CA TYR A 215 -10.48 2.74 83.71
C TYR A 215 -10.88 3.49 82.43
N LEU A 216 -11.41 4.70 82.58
CA LEU A 216 -11.64 5.57 81.42
C LEU A 216 -10.34 6.33 81.12
N THR A 217 -9.81 6.14 79.91
CA THR A 217 -8.64 6.90 79.46
C THR A 217 -9.09 8.26 78.96
N ILE A 218 -8.47 9.32 79.47
CA ILE A 218 -8.52 10.68 78.94
C ILE A 218 -7.25 10.86 78.09
N THR A 219 -7.40 11.40 76.88
CA THR A 219 -6.29 11.64 75.95
C THR A 219 -6.19 13.12 75.61
N ARG A 220 -4.95 13.57 75.38
CA ARG A 220 -4.62 14.90 74.90
C ARG A 220 -4.01 14.76 73.50
N THR A 221 -4.64 15.40 72.52
CA THR A 221 -4.37 15.19 71.09
C THR A 221 -4.06 16.51 70.37
N GLY A 222 -3.35 16.44 69.24
CA GLY A 222 -2.72 17.60 68.61
C GLY A 222 -1.47 18.02 69.38
N GLY A 223 -1.67 18.74 70.47
CA GLY A 223 -0.63 19.36 71.29
C GLY A 223 -0.55 18.83 72.71
N ARG A 224 0.45 19.27 73.50
CA ARG A 224 0.74 18.72 74.84
C ARG A 224 1.14 19.77 75.90
N ARG A 225 1.00 21.06 75.60
CA ARG A 225 1.34 22.18 76.48
C ARG A 225 0.21 23.21 76.45
N PRO A 226 0.09 24.12 77.43
CA PRO A 226 0.73 24.09 78.75
C PRO A 226 0.13 22.98 79.63
N ARG A 227 0.63 22.82 80.85
CA ARG A 227 0.01 22.02 81.92
C ARG A 227 -1.50 22.29 82.05
N SER A 228 -2.30 21.23 82.18
CA SER A 228 -3.77 21.30 82.28
C SER A 228 -4.31 20.63 83.55
N VAL A 229 -5.33 21.25 84.16
CA VAL A 229 -6.04 20.73 85.36
C VAL A 229 -7.51 20.55 85.02
N LEU A 230 -8.07 19.38 85.34
CA LEU A 230 -9.43 18.98 84.98
C LEU A 230 -10.19 18.50 86.22
N GLN A 231 -11.45 18.90 86.36
CA GLN A 231 -12.36 18.36 87.37
C GLN A 231 -13.36 17.41 86.72
N THR A 232 -13.33 16.17 87.18
CA THR A 232 -14.22 15.07 86.79
C THR A 232 -15.49 15.06 87.65
N PHE A 233 -16.59 14.56 87.10
CA PHE A 233 -17.90 14.48 87.77
C PHE A 233 -18.81 13.43 87.11
N VAL A 234 -19.87 13.01 87.81
CA VAL A 234 -20.96 12.20 87.23
C VAL A 234 -22.09 13.13 86.79
N SER A 235 -22.61 12.94 85.57
CA SER A 235 -23.56 13.86 84.93
C SER A 235 -25.01 13.36 84.90
N SER A 236 -25.26 12.07 85.11
CA SER A 236 -26.59 11.46 85.09
C SER A 236 -27.14 11.28 86.51
N ASN A 237 -28.42 11.63 86.73
CA ASN A 237 -29.07 11.61 88.04
C ASN A 237 -30.31 10.71 88.05
N ASN A 238 -30.11 9.41 88.29
CA ASN A 238 -31.15 8.42 88.59
C ASN A 238 -30.51 7.17 89.24
N SER A 239 -31.35 6.33 89.87
CA SER A 239 -31.13 5.24 90.85
C SER A 239 -29.90 4.30 90.79
N VAL A 240 -29.03 4.37 89.79
CA VAL A 240 -27.90 3.45 89.56
C VAL A 240 -26.62 3.85 90.33
N ILE A 241 -26.59 5.06 90.90
CA ILE A 241 -25.42 5.70 91.54
C ILE A 241 -24.76 4.87 92.66
N ASN A 242 -25.45 3.87 93.22
CA ASN A 242 -24.88 2.96 94.22
C ASN A 242 -23.95 1.86 93.63
N ARG A 243 -24.00 1.58 92.33
CA ARG A 243 -23.12 0.57 91.69
C ARG A 243 -21.88 1.14 91.02
N PHE A 244 -21.89 2.41 90.59
CA PHE A 244 -20.71 3.08 90.03
C PHE A 244 -20.21 4.19 90.94
N GLN A 245 -18.99 4.08 91.44
CA GLN A 245 -18.34 5.12 92.22
C GLN A 245 -17.08 5.63 91.50
N LEU A 246 -17.13 6.90 91.06
CA LEU A 246 -15.96 7.62 90.55
C LEU A 246 -14.97 7.88 91.71
N LEU A 247 -13.73 7.42 91.56
CA LEU A 247 -12.68 7.54 92.59
C LEU A 247 -11.84 8.81 92.37
N ASP A 248 -11.49 9.12 91.12
CA ASP A 248 -10.64 10.24 90.75
C ASP A 248 -11.49 11.49 90.46
N SER A 249 -11.37 12.51 91.32
CA SER A 249 -12.16 13.76 91.28
C SER A 249 -11.42 14.98 90.70
N THR A 250 -10.12 14.83 90.41
CA THR A 250 -9.30 15.84 89.74
C THR A 250 -8.16 15.15 89.01
N VAL A 251 -7.93 15.53 87.75
CA VAL A 251 -6.88 14.99 86.88
C VAL A 251 -5.95 16.11 86.46
N VAL A 252 -4.65 15.83 86.37
CA VAL A 252 -3.65 16.81 85.91
C VAL A 252 -2.86 16.21 84.76
N PHE A 253 -2.86 16.89 83.62
CA PHE A 253 -1.91 16.66 82.54
C PHE A 253 -0.75 17.63 82.75
N GLU A 254 0.37 17.12 83.26
CA GLU A 254 1.65 17.84 83.19
C GLU A 254 2.11 17.96 81.73
N GLU A 255 3.10 18.80 81.46
CA GLU A 255 3.58 19.04 80.09
C GLU A 255 4.12 17.76 79.41
N ASP A 256 3.91 17.67 78.10
CA ASP A 256 4.30 16.55 77.23
C ASP A 256 3.61 15.19 77.53
N VAL A 257 2.76 15.13 78.58
CA VAL A 257 1.87 13.98 78.88
C VAL A 257 0.72 13.93 77.87
N ALA A 258 0.53 12.77 77.23
CA ALA A 258 -0.49 12.55 76.21
C ALA A 258 -1.77 11.87 76.72
N GLN A 259 -1.72 11.18 77.86
CA GLN A 259 -2.84 10.39 78.39
C GLN A 259 -2.83 10.39 79.92
N GLN A 260 -4.02 10.30 80.51
CA GLN A 260 -4.26 10.03 81.94
C GLN A 260 -5.45 9.08 82.07
N THR A 261 -5.54 8.31 83.16
CA THR A 261 -6.68 7.42 83.42
C THR A 261 -7.48 7.89 84.63
N ILE A 262 -8.79 7.65 84.61
CA ILE A 262 -9.67 7.82 85.79
C ILE A 262 -10.35 6.51 86.13
N SER A 263 -10.46 6.24 87.42
CA SER A 263 -10.87 4.96 87.99
C SER A 263 -12.31 5.05 88.50
N VAL A 264 -13.12 4.06 88.14
CA VAL A 264 -14.52 3.93 88.55
C VAL A 264 -14.71 2.52 89.10
N SER A 265 -14.93 2.39 90.40
CA SER A 265 -15.27 1.08 90.97
C SER A 265 -16.69 0.67 90.58
N ILE A 266 -16.85 -0.57 90.17
CA ILE A 266 -18.12 -1.20 89.81
C ILE A 266 -18.45 -2.22 90.90
N THR A 267 -19.69 -2.18 91.40
CA THR A 267 -20.21 -3.18 92.33
C THR A 267 -20.85 -4.32 91.55
N ASP A 268 -20.13 -5.43 91.49
CA ASP A 268 -20.57 -6.73 90.98
C ASP A 268 -21.75 -7.28 91.81
N ASP A 269 -22.77 -7.86 91.16
CA ASP A 269 -23.88 -8.55 91.81
C ASP A 269 -24.32 -9.80 91.03
N SER A 270 -25.42 -10.46 91.43
CA SER A 270 -25.78 -11.80 90.95
C SER A 270 -27.18 -11.91 90.36
N GLU A 271 -27.81 -10.80 89.97
CA GLU A 271 -29.09 -10.80 89.26
C GLU A 271 -28.89 -10.55 87.76
N PHE A 272 -29.40 -11.43 86.89
CA PHE A 272 -29.22 -11.30 85.44
C PHE A 272 -30.01 -10.12 84.85
N GLN A 273 -29.35 -9.25 84.08
CA GLN A 273 -29.87 -7.96 83.65
C GLN A 273 -30.06 -7.85 82.13
N TYR A 274 -31.32 -7.91 81.70
CA TYR A 274 -31.75 -7.74 80.30
C TYR A 274 -31.48 -6.34 79.69
N VAL A 275 -31.05 -5.37 80.50
CA VAL A 275 -30.68 -4.01 80.05
C VAL A 275 -29.43 -3.62 80.81
N ALA A 276 -28.33 -3.40 80.08
CA ALA A 276 -27.05 -3.05 80.65
C ALA A 276 -27.08 -1.66 81.34
N ASP A 277 -26.59 -1.60 82.56
CA ASP A 277 -26.59 -0.38 83.37
C ASP A 277 -25.48 0.58 82.94
N SER A 278 -25.76 1.88 82.96
CA SER A 278 -24.81 2.89 82.47
C SER A 278 -24.82 4.19 83.26
N VAL A 279 -23.65 4.82 83.32
CA VAL A 279 -23.38 6.09 84.00
C VAL A 279 -22.64 7.03 83.06
N THR A 280 -23.10 8.29 82.95
CA THR A 280 -22.40 9.31 82.18
C THR A 280 -21.40 10.04 83.08
N ILE A 281 -20.12 9.94 82.74
CA ILE A 281 -19.01 10.58 83.44
C ILE A 281 -18.51 11.73 82.57
N GLY A 282 -18.37 12.91 83.17
CA GLY A 282 -17.87 14.10 82.50
C GLY A 282 -16.59 14.62 83.13
N PHE A 283 -15.91 15.49 82.40
CA PHE A 283 -14.98 16.44 82.99
C PHE A 283 -15.15 17.84 82.40
N LYS A 284 -14.62 18.82 83.12
CA LYS A 284 -14.42 20.20 82.68
C LYS A 284 -12.97 20.59 82.93
N ILE A 285 -12.40 21.37 82.01
CA ILE A 285 -11.07 21.97 82.18
C ILE A 285 -11.21 23.15 83.15
N LEU A 286 -10.32 23.23 84.14
CA LEU A 286 -10.22 24.34 85.10
C LEU A 286 -9.09 25.31 84.72
N GLU A 287 -7.95 24.78 84.28
CA GLU A 287 -6.76 25.52 83.83
C GLU A 287 -6.12 24.77 82.65
N GLY A 288 -5.61 25.51 81.66
CA GLY A 288 -4.76 25.00 80.56
C GLY A 288 -5.46 24.15 79.49
N GLY A 289 -5.26 24.49 78.21
CA GLY A 289 -5.87 23.81 77.06
C GLY A 289 -7.10 24.54 76.49
N VAL A 290 -7.60 24.06 75.35
CA VAL A 290 -8.64 24.77 74.56
C VAL A 290 -9.96 24.90 75.32
N LEU A 291 -10.43 26.15 75.46
CA LEU A 291 -11.72 26.57 75.99
C LEU A 291 -12.04 26.14 77.44
N ASN A 292 -11.80 27.05 78.38
CA ASN A 292 -12.36 27.02 79.74
C ASN A 292 -13.90 26.94 79.66
N GLY A 293 -14.47 25.85 80.16
CA GLY A 293 -15.92 25.56 80.11
C GLY A 293 -16.36 24.56 79.05
N THR A 294 -15.46 23.99 78.24
CA THR A 294 -15.79 22.82 77.41
C THR A 294 -16.02 21.60 78.29
N TYR A 295 -17.15 20.92 78.07
CA TYR A 295 -17.49 19.66 78.72
C TYR A 295 -17.30 18.50 77.75
N THR A 296 -16.55 17.48 78.17
CA THR A 296 -16.47 16.21 77.47
C THR A 296 -17.09 15.13 78.35
N MET A 297 -17.90 14.26 77.74
CA MET A 297 -18.64 13.20 78.41
C MET A 297 -18.25 11.86 77.81
N ALA A 298 -18.24 10.81 78.63
CA ALA A 298 -18.24 9.42 78.19
C ALA A 298 -19.30 8.64 78.97
N THR A 299 -19.91 7.66 78.32
CA THR A 299 -20.82 6.70 78.97
C THR A 299 -20.03 5.45 79.32
N LEU A 300 -19.95 5.13 80.61
CA LEU A 300 -19.52 3.81 81.08
C LEU A 300 -20.76 2.93 81.18
N THR A 301 -20.75 1.79 80.50
CA THR A 301 -21.79 0.76 80.57
C THR A 301 -21.20 -0.49 81.19
N ALA A 302 -21.80 -0.99 82.26
CA ALA A 302 -21.51 -2.32 82.77
C ALA A 302 -22.41 -3.33 82.06
N LEU A 303 -21.79 -4.37 81.50
CA LEU A 303 -22.44 -5.53 80.91
C LEU A 303 -22.48 -6.65 81.93
N ASP A 304 -23.64 -7.30 82.02
CA ASP A 304 -23.83 -8.59 82.68
C ASP A 304 -22.75 -9.60 82.23
N ASP A 305 -22.18 -10.37 83.16
CA ASP A 305 -21.08 -11.30 82.89
C ASP A 305 -21.52 -12.74 82.51
N GLY A 306 -22.83 -12.95 82.35
CA GLY A 306 -23.47 -14.26 82.28
C GLY A 306 -22.88 -15.27 81.29
N ASP A 307 -22.76 -16.52 81.76
CA ASP A 307 -22.16 -17.69 81.08
C ASP A 307 -22.53 -17.84 79.58
N ILE A 308 -21.75 -17.22 78.69
CA ILE A 308 -21.87 -17.44 77.24
C ILE A 308 -21.40 -18.87 76.92
N SER A 309 -22.30 -19.64 76.32
CA SER A 309 -22.06 -21.04 75.96
C SER A 309 -22.17 -21.27 74.45
N PHE A 310 -21.85 -22.48 73.99
CA PHE A 310 -21.95 -22.82 72.57
C PHE A 310 -23.41 -22.81 72.06
N PRO A 311 -23.69 -22.23 70.87
CA PRO A 311 -25.03 -22.22 70.30
C PRO A 311 -25.60 -23.63 70.09
N LYS A 312 -26.93 -23.75 70.17
CA LYS A 312 -27.61 -25.01 69.80
C LYS A 312 -27.69 -25.17 68.28
N GLN A 313 -28.27 -26.28 67.84
CA GLN A 313 -28.40 -26.60 66.42
C GLN A 313 -29.27 -25.60 65.66
N CYS A 314 -28.85 -25.22 64.45
CA CYS A 314 -29.72 -24.53 63.50
C CYS A 314 -30.93 -25.40 63.14
N LEU A 315 -32.08 -24.77 62.94
CA LEU A 315 -33.34 -25.46 62.62
C LEU A 315 -33.73 -25.22 61.15
N ASN A 316 -34.66 -26.04 60.64
CA ASN A 316 -35.28 -25.87 59.31
C ASN A 316 -34.28 -25.71 58.14
N LEU A 317 -33.12 -26.39 58.20
CA LEU A 317 -32.21 -26.46 57.05
C LEU A 317 -32.95 -27.06 55.84
N GLN A 318 -33.00 -26.30 54.75
CA GLN A 318 -33.69 -26.65 53.52
C GLN A 318 -32.92 -26.13 52.29
N LYS A 319 -33.23 -26.70 51.13
CA LYS A 319 -32.68 -26.27 49.84
C LYS A 319 -33.61 -25.26 49.16
N THR A 320 -33.05 -24.18 48.65
CA THR A 320 -33.80 -23.11 47.95
C THR A 320 -33.63 -23.17 46.43
N SER A 321 -32.45 -23.55 45.95
CA SER A 321 -32.17 -23.79 44.53
C SER A 321 -31.24 -25.01 44.37
N VAL A 322 -31.35 -25.70 43.23
CA VAL A 322 -30.45 -26.81 42.87
C VAL A 322 -30.24 -26.82 41.35
N THR A 323 -29.00 -26.80 40.90
CA THR A 323 -28.61 -27.00 39.50
C THR A 323 -27.76 -28.27 39.38
N GLY A 324 -26.97 -28.44 38.31
CA GLY A 324 -25.92 -29.46 38.29
C GLY A 324 -24.69 -29.08 39.12
N GLY A 325 -24.34 -27.78 39.19
CA GLY A 325 -23.09 -27.28 39.78
C GLY A 325 -23.23 -26.40 41.02
N SER A 326 -24.46 -25.99 41.38
CA SER A 326 -24.74 -25.16 42.55
C SER A 326 -25.92 -25.63 43.39
N LEU A 327 -25.89 -25.20 44.65
CA LEU A 327 -26.85 -25.53 45.68
C LEU A 327 -27.14 -24.30 46.56
N GLY A 328 -28.37 -23.79 46.48
CA GLY A 328 -28.90 -22.79 47.40
C GLY A 328 -29.45 -23.45 48.66
N LEU A 329 -29.09 -22.89 49.81
CA LEU A 329 -29.45 -23.35 51.14
C LEU A 329 -30.06 -22.20 51.96
N GLN A 330 -31.02 -22.53 52.82
CA GLN A 330 -31.56 -21.64 53.84
C GLN A 330 -31.84 -22.43 55.12
N TRP A 331 -31.73 -21.79 56.27
CA TRP A 331 -32.08 -22.34 57.58
C TRP A 331 -32.75 -21.24 58.43
N THR A 332 -33.12 -21.60 59.65
CA THR A 332 -33.49 -20.64 60.71
C THR A 332 -32.46 -20.72 61.84
N PRO A 333 -32.16 -19.60 62.54
CA PRO A 333 -31.23 -19.60 63.67
C PRO A 333 -31.61 -20.61 64.76
N PRO A 334 -30.66 -21.05 65.60
CA PRO A 334 -31.00 -21.73 66.84
C PRO A 334 -31.84 -20.82 67.74
N VAL A 335 -32.82 -21.41 68.43
CA VAL A 335 -33.67 -20.72 69.43
C VAL A 335 -32.84 -20.30 70.65
N ASP A 336 -31.85 -21.11 71.00
CA ASP A 336 -30.87 -20.83 72.06
C ASP A 336 -29.49 -20.58 71.41
N ARG A 337 -29.07 -19.31 71.50
CA ARG A 337 -27.80 -18.78 70.96
C ARG A 337 -26.62 -18.96 71.93
N GLY A 338 -26.82 -19.66 73.05
CA GLY A 338 -25.84 -19.84 74.10
C GLY A 338 -25.58 -18.56 74.90
N GLY A 339 -26.65 -17.85 75.28
CA GLY A 339 -26.58 -16.57 76.01
C GLY A 339 -26.29 -15.34 75.15
N ALA A 340 -25.71 -15.49 73.95
CA ALA A 340 -25.35 -14.36 73.09
C ALA A 340 -26.56 -13.75 72.34
N ASP A 341 -26.72 -12.42 72.43
CA ASP A 341 -27.76 -11.66 71.69
C ASP A 341 -27.69 -11.88 70.18
N ILE A 342 -26.48 -11.90 69.61
CA ILE A 342 -26.23 -12.02 68.18
C ILE A 342 -25.31 -13.21 67.87
N LEU A 343 -25.45 -13.74 66.66
CA LEU A 343 -24.54 -14.73 66.08
C LEU A 343 -23.57 -14.01 65.14
N LEU A 344 -22.33 -14.47 65.10
CA LEU A 344 -21.26 -13.88 64.29
C LEU A 344 -21.30 -14.38 62.84
N SER A 345 -21.54 -15.69 62.67
CA SER A 345 -21.66 -16.34 61.36
C SER A 345 -22.31 -17.73 61.48
N TYR A 346 -22.47 -18.39 60.33
CA TYR A 346 -22.87 -19.79 60.21
C TYR A 346 -21.81 -20.55 59.41
N LEU A 347 -21.30 -21.65 59.96
CA LEU A 347 -20.38 -22.55 59.26
C LEU A 347 -21.16 -23.67 58.57
N VAL A 348 -21.21 -23.62 57.24
CA VAL A 348 -21.86 -24.63 56.40
C VAL A 348 -20.82 -25.67 55.97
N SER A 349 -21.11 -26.95 56.23
CA SER A 349 -20.27 -28.08 55.83
C SER A 349 -21.00 -28.98 54.84
N ILE A 350 -20.38 -29.23 53.68
CA ILE A 350 -20.83 -30.20 52.68
C ILE A 350 -19.87 -31.39 52.64
N ALA A 351 -20.43 -32.60 52.68
CA ALA A 351 -19.71 -33.86 52.58
C ALA A 351 -20.21 -34.76 51.45
N VAL A 352 -19.33 -35.65 50.96
CA VAL A 352 -19.66 -36.79 50.09
C VAL A 352 -19.32 -38.06 50.86
N GLY A 353 -20.34 -38.88 51.18
CA GLY A 353 -20.16 -39.99 52.11
C GLY A 353 -19.72 -39.49 53.48
N THR A 354 -18.49 -39.83 53.89
CA THR A 354 -17.89 -39.40 55.17
C THR A 354 -16.86 -38.26 55.03
N GLU A 355 -16.54 -37.81 53.82
CA GLU A 355 -15.51 -36.81 53.57
C GLU A 355 -16.12 -35.41 53.40
N ILE A 356 -15.72 -34.44 54.23
CA ILE A 356 -16.16 -33.03 54.11
C ILE A 356 -15.34 -32.34 53.03
N ILE A 357 -15.95 -32.10 51.87
CA ILE A 357 -15.30 -31.50 50.70
C ILE A 357 -15.29 -29.96 50.73
N ILE A 358 -16.27 -29.34 51.39
CA ILE A 358 -16.41 -27.87 51.47
C ILE A 358 -16.80 -27.51 52.89
N LYS A 359 -16.07 -26.54 53.47
CA LYS A 359 -16.51 -25.76 54.62
C LYS A 359 -16.53 -24.29 54.23
N LYS A 360 -17.64 -23.60 54.47
CA LYS A 360 -17.84 -22.21 54.07
C LYS A 360 -18.63 -21.46 55.13
N GLU A 361 -18.15 -20.29 55.51
CA GLU A 361 -18.88 -19.38 56.40
C GLU A 361 -19.86 -18.50 55.64
N SER A 362 -20.99 -18.21 56.28
CA SER A 362 -22.05 -17.31 55.84
C SER A 362 -22.39 -16.31 56.96
N PRO A 363 -22.48 -15.00 56.69
CA PRO A 363 -22.98 -14.02 57.67
C PRO A 363 -24.52 -14.04 57.79
N THR A 364 -25.22 -14.73 56.88
CA THR A 364 -26.70 -14.75 56.73
C THR A 364 -27.25 -16.17 56.83
N GLU A 365 -28.54 -16.33 57.17
CA GLU A 365 -29.19 -17.67 57.26
C GLU A 365 -29.48 -18.36 55.92
N ALA A 366 -28.87 -17.88 54.84
CA ALA A 366 -28.87 -18.48 53.53
C ALA A 366 -27.51 -18.32 52.86
N ILE A 367 -27.14 -19.30 52.02
CA ILE A 367 -25.94 -19.26 51.15
C ILE A 367 -26.20 -20.03 49.86
N THR A 368 -25.55 -19.63 48.77
CA THR A 368 -25.40 -20.48 47.57
C THR A 368 -23.97 -20.97 47.46
N LEU A 369 -23.81 -22.28 47.29
CA LEU A 369 -22.52 -22.94 47.10
C LEU A 369 -22.40 -23.42 45.65
N TYR A 370 -21.18 -23.34 45.11
CA TYR A 370 -20.86 -23.52 43.69
C TYR A 370 -19.67 -24.49 43.54
N GLY A 371 -19.45 -25.00 42.32
CA GLY A 371 -18.37 -25.96 42.04
C GLY A 371 -18.67 -27.37 42.57
N LEU A 372 -19.95 -27.74 42.62
CA LEU A 372 -20.39 -29.11 42.89
C LEU A 372 -20.39 -29.92 41.59
N ASN A 373 -20.31 -31.25 41.70
CA ASN A 373 -20.43 -32.14 40.55
C ASN A 373 -21.90 -32.46 40.25
N GLN A 374 -22.23 -32.57 38.96
CA GLN A 374 -23.55 -33.04 38.50
C GLN A 374 -23.92 -34.43 39.04
N SER A 375 -25.23 -34.70 39.18
CA SER A 375 -25.81 -35.97 39.61
C SER A 375 -25.22 -36.59 40.89
N THR A 376 -24.67 -35.77 41.80
CA THR A 376 -23.93 -36.21 42.98
C THR A 376 -24.73 -35.93 44.25
N THR A 377 -24.81 -36.92 45.16
CA THR A 377 -25.51 -36.78 46.44
C THR A 377 -24.58 -36.25 47.51
N TYR A 378 -24.93 -35.08 48.03
CA TYR A 378 -24.21 -34.36 49.08
C TYR A 378 -24.95 -34.44 50.42
N GLN A 379 -24.19 -34.51 51.51
CA GLN A 379 -24.70 -34.37 52.88
C GLN A 379 -24.33 -32.98 53.41
N VAL A 380 -25.33 -32.19 53.79
CA VAL A 380 -25.19 -30.79 54.21
C VAL A 380 -25.54 -30.63 55.69
N SER A 381 -24.75 -29.86 56.42
CA SER A 381 -25.05 -29.45 57.81
C SER A 381 -24.56 -28.03 58.09
N VAL A 382 -25.19 -27.36 59.06
CA VAL A 382 -24.86 -25.97 59.44
C VAL A 382 -24.67 -25.84 60.94
N GLN A 383 -23.60 -25.17 61.37
CA GLN A 383 -23.35 -24.76 62.76
C GLN A 383 -23.52 -23.24 62.88
N ALA A 384 -24.17 -22.76 63.94
CA ALA A 384 -24.16 -21.33 64.29
C ALA A 384 -22.89 -20.99 65.08
N VAL A 385 -22.35 -19.78 64.92
CA VAL A 385 -21.12 -19.32 65.59
C VAL A 385 -21.42 -18.09 66.44
N ASN A 386 -20.99 -18.11 67.71
CA ASN A 386 -20.99 -16.95 68.62
C ASN A 386 -19.57 -16.74 69.20
N TYR A 387 -19.42 -15.87 70.21
CA TYR A 387 -18.13 -15.60 70.86
C TYR A 387 -17.50 -16.82 71.57
N ALA A 388 -18.27 -17.82 72.01
CA ALA A 388 -17.75 -19.09 72.52
C ALA A 388 -17.28 -20.03 71.39
N GLY A 389 -17.81 -19.87 70.18
CA GLY A 389 -17.37 -20.55 68.97
C GLY A 389 -18.49 -21.24 68.20
N ALA A 390 -18.13 -22.24 67.39
CA ALA A 390 -19.07 -23.00 66.57
C ALA A 390 -19.89 -23.99 67.42
N GLY A 391 -21.21 -23.82 67.39
CA GLY A 391 -22.19 -24.63 68.12
C GLY A 391 -22.48 -26.00 67.52
N VAL A 392 -23.56 -26.61 68.00
CA VAL A 392 -23.99 -27.95 67.54
C VAL A 392 -24.42 -27.90 66.07
N SER A 393 -24.02 -28.90 65.27
CA SER A 393 -24.47 -29.00 63.88
C SER A 393 -25.98 -29.28 63.78
N SER A 394 -26.62 -28.70 62.77
CA SER A 394 -27.97 -29.07 62.36
C SER A 394 -28.10 -30.55 62.07
N THR A 395 -29.33 -31.06 62.07
CA THR A 395 -29.64 -32.31 61.37
C THR A 395 -29.09 -32.26 59.94
N SER A 396 -28.47 -33.36 59.51
CA SER A 396 -27.87 -33.45 58.18
C SER A 396 -28.94 -33.64 57.11
N LEU A 397 -28.88 -32.84 56.05
CA LEU A 397 -29.78 -32.91 54.91
C LEU A 397 -29.07 -33.52 53.69
N LEU A 398 -29.64 -34.59 53.14
CA LEU A 398 -29.15 -35.23 51.91
C LEU A 398 -29.77 -34.57 50.67
N ILE A 399 -28.93 -34.11 49.75
CA ILE A 399 -29.35 -33.39 48.54
C ILE A 399 -28.53 -33.88 47.35
N ALA A 400 -29.20 -34.41 46.33
CA ALA A 400 -28.58 -34.65 45.02
C ALA A 400 -28.60 -33.37 44.17
N THR A 401 -27.48 -33.05 43.52
CA THR A 401 -27.47 -32.12 42.39
C THR A 401 -28.22 -32.74 41.20
N ARG A 402 -28.61 -31.89 40.25
CA ARG A 402 -29.27 -32.31 39.01
C ARG A 402 -28.23 -32.88 38.03
N PRO A 403 -28.65 -33.55 36.94
CA PRO A 403 -27.79 -33.73 35.77
C PRO A 403 -27.29 -32.38 35.23
N ALA A 404 -26.28 -32.42 34.35
CA ALA A 404 -25.65 -31.25 33.74
C ALA A 404 -26.66 -30.14 33.38
N THR A 405 -26.48 -28.96 33.97
CA THR A 405 -27.26 -27.77 33.60
C THR A 405 -26.46 -26.84 32.71
N ALA A 406 -27.13 -25.86 32.09
CA ALA A 406 -26.44 -24.77 31.43
C ALA A 406 -25.56 -24.00 32.44
N PRO A 407 -24.32 -23.61 32.08
CA PRO A 407 -23.56 -22.65 32.86
C PRO A 407 -24.30 -21.32 32.97
N THR A 408 -24.13 -20.67 34.12
CA THR A 408 -24.54 -19.26 34.30
C THR A 408 -23.71 -18.32 33.43
N ALA A 409 -24.15 -17.07 33.32
CA ALA A 409 -23.50 -16.06 32.50
C ALA A 409 -22.02 -15.84 32.89
N PRO A 410 -21.10 -15.72 31.91
CA PRO A 410 -19.78 -15.13 32.13
C PRO A 410 -19.92 -13.70 32.66
N ARG A 411 -19.09 -13.30 33.62
CA ARG A 411 -19.26 -12.08 34.43
C ARG A 411 -18.20 -11.04 34.09
N ASN A 412 -18.38 -9.80 34.56
CA ASN A 412 -17.36 -8.74 34.50
C ASN A 412 -16.72 -8.58 33.10
N ILE A 413 -17.53 -8.66 32.05
CA ILE A 413 -17.05 -8.51 30.67
C ILE A 413 -16.63 -7.06 30.44
N GLN A 414 -15.38 -6.88 30.00
CA GLN A 414 -14.75 -5.58 29.82
C GLN A 414 -13.91 -5.51 28.54
N VAL A 415 -13.84 -4.31 27.96
CA VAL A 415 -12.91 -4.00 26.86
C VAL A 415 -11.61 -3.49 27.48
N LEU A 416 -10.50 -4.18 27.18
CA LEU A 416 -9.16 -3.77 27.61
C LEU A 416 -8.53 -2.77 26.64
N SER A 417 -8.79 -2.93 25.34
CA SER A 417 -8.38 -1.99 24.30
C SER A 417 -9.22 -2.15 23.03
N ALA A 418 -9.32 -1.06 22.26
CA ALA A 418 -9.92 -1.05 20.94
C ALA A 418 -9.00 -0.31 19.95
N SER A 419 -9.07 -0.70 18.69
CA SER A 419 -8.30 -0.14 17.56
C SER A 419 -9.23 0.04 16.36
N SER A 420 -8.67 0.35 15.19
CA SER A 420 -9.41 0.49 13.94
C SER A 420 -9.98 -0.86 13.45
N SER A 421 -9.28 -1.97 13.71
CA SER A 421 -9.58 -3.30 13.16
C SER A 421 -9.88 -4.39 14.19
N SER A 422 -9.61 -4.13 15.47
CA SER A 422 -9.64 -5.16 16.52
C SER A 422 -9.90 -4.63 17.92
N VAL A 423 -10.39 -5.51 18.78
CA VAL A 423 -10.74 -5.24 20.18
C VAL A 423 -10.20 -6.37 21.05
N LEU A 424 -9.58 -6.04 22.18
CA LEU A 424 -9.23 -6.99 23.23
C LEU A 424 -10.32 -6.96 24.32
N ILE A 425 -10.99 -8.09 24.55
CA ILE A 425 -11.97 -8.26 25.64
C ILE A 425 -11.46 -9.26 26.68
N GLN A 426 -11.91 -9.08 27.93
CA GLN A 426 -11.73 -9.99 29.05
C GLN A 426 -13.07 -10.21 29.77
N TRP A 427 -13.24 -11.36 30.42
CA TRP A 427 -14.37 -11.65 31.31
C TRP A 427 -13.95 -12.61 32.44
N ASP A 428 -14.74 -12.66 33.51
CA ASP A 428 -14.65 -13.66 34.56
C ASP A 428 -15.48 -14.91 34.21
N SER A 429 -15.03 -16.07 34.71
CA SER A 429 -15.80 -17.31 34.64
C SER A 429 -17.19 -17.20 35.32
N PRO A 430 -18.17 -17.99 34.85
CA PRO A 430 -19.45 -18.20 35.56
C PRO A 430 -19.24 -18.57 37.03
N LEU A 431 -20.23 -18.28 37.88
CA LEU A 431 -20.24 -18.79 39.27
C LEU A 431 -20.67 -20.26 39.32
N ASP A 432 -21.73 -20.60 38.58
CA ASP A 432 -22.19 -21.96 38.38
C ASP A 432 -21.80 -22.43 36.97
N ASP A 433 -20.97 -23.49 36.91
CA ASP A 433 -20.54 -24.14 35.67
C ASP A 433 -21.57 -25.19 35.16
N GLY A 434 -22.63 -25.43 35.93
CA GLY A 434 -23.65 -26.43 35.63
C GLY A 434 -23.28 -27.87 36.01
N GLY A 435 -22.20 -28.07 36.77
CA GLY A 435 -21.78 -29.35 37.35
C GLY A 435 -20.76 -30.12 36.51
N SER A 436 -20.11 -29.42 35.58
CA SER A 436 -19.11 -29.95 34.65
C SER A 436 -18.22 -28.80 34.16
N ALA A 437 -16.92 -29.06 33.99
CA ALA A 437 -15.95 -28.02 33.65
C ALA A 437 -16.29 -27.31 32.32
N ILE A 438 -16.05 -25.98 32.30
CA ILE A 438 -16.16 -25.17 31.09
C ILE A 438 -15.09 -25.61 30.08
N VAL A 439 -15.51 -26.00 28.88
CA VAL A 439 -14.64 -26.50 27.79
C VAL A 439 -14.32 -25.38 26.79
N ALA A 440 -15.27 -24.48 26.53
CA ALA A 440 -15.08 -23.36 25.61
C ALA A 440 -15.98 -22.17 25.95
N TYR A 441 -15.55 -20.98 25.54
CA TYR A 441 -16.35 -19.77 25.50
C TYR A 441 -16.69 -19.41 24.04
N LYS A 442 -17.93 -18.95 23.83
CA LYS A 442 -18.47 -18.51 22.54
C LYS A 442 -18.69 -17.01 22.59
N ILE A 443 -17.99 -16.28 21.74
CA ILE A 443 -18.04 -14.82 21.66
C ILE A 443 -18.97 -14.44 20.52
N TYR A 444 -19.90 -13.52 20.77
CA TYR A 444 -20.88 -13.08 19.79
C TYR A 444 -20.77 -11.57 19.56
N LYS A 445 -20.82 -11.14 18.29
CA LYS A 445 -20.77 -9.72 17.89
C LYS A 445 -21.93 -9.32 16.99
N VAL A 446 -22.42 -8.09 17.15
CA VAL A 446 -23.40 -7.42 16.27
C VAL A 446 -22.91 -6.01 15.98
N SER A 447 -22.89 -5.60 14.71
CA SER A 447 -22.59 -4.23 14.28
C SER A 447 -23.81 -3.32 14.42
N GLY A 448 -23.67 -2.18 15.10
CA GLY A 448 -24.76 -1.28 15.51
C GLY A 448 -25.45 -0.47 14.41
N THR A 449 -25.36 -0.88 13.15
CA THR A 449 -25.96 -0.20 11.98
C THR A 449 -27.19 -0.92 11.42
N THR A 450 -27.44 -2.17 11.78
CA THR A 450 -28.65 -2.91 11.38
C THR A 450 -29.21 -3.79 12.51
N THR A 451 -30.54 -3.94 12.53
CA THR A 451 -31.25 -4.93 13.35
C THR A 451 -31.08 -6.34 12.76
N SER A 452 -29.85 -6.87 12.83
CA SER A 452 -29.46 -8.12 12.17
C SER A 452 -28.80 -9.12 13.12
N THR A 453 -28.73 -10.37 12.65
CA THR A 453 -28.52 -11.57 13.47
C THR A 453 -27.19 -11.59 14.23
N ARG A 454 -27.25 -12.07 15.48
CA ARG A 454 -26.10 -12.29 16.37
C ARG A 454 -25.06 -13.21 15.72
N SER A 455 -23.92 -12.66 15.28
CA SER A 455 -22.85 -13.44 14.64
C SER A 455 -21.91 -14.07 15.68
N LEU A 456 -21.53 -15.34 15.48
CA LEU A 456 -20.54 -16.04 16.31
C LEU A 456 -19.13 -15.71 15.81
N TYR A 457 -18.23 -15.30 16.71
CA TYR A 457 -16.82 -15.08 16.41
C TYR A 457 -16.01 -16.38 16.63
N PRO A 458 -15.06 -16.76 15.74
CA PRO A 458 -14.30 -18.01 15.87
C PRO A 458 -13.43 -18.06 17.14
N SER A 459 -13.75 -18.99 18.04
CA SER A 459 -13.08 -19.18 19.33
C SER A 459 -11.61 -19.60 19.26
N VAL A 460 -11.15 -20.04 18.08
CA VAL A 460 -9.73 -20.38 17.79
C VAL A 460 -8.81 -19.15 17.91
N SER A 461 -9.37 -17.94 17.94
CA SER A 461 -8.62 -16.66 17.89
C SER A 461 -8.17 -16.11 19.26
N CYS A 462 -8.48 -16.79 20.36
CA CYS A 462 -8.31 -16.26 21.72
C CYS A 462 -6.95 -16.63 22.35
N SER A 463 -6.39 -15.74 23.17
CA SER A 463 -5.07 -15.93 23.78
C SER A 463 -5.09 -16.71 25.09
N THR A 464 -6.22 -16.68 25.81
CA THR A 464 -6.48 -17.47 27.03
C THR A 464 -7.97 -17.84 27.05
N PRO A 465 -8.45 -18.77 27.90
CA PRO A 465 -9.88 -19.07 28.00
C PRO A 465 -10.76 -17.88 28.44
N THR A 466 -10.20 -16.81 29.01
CA THR A 466 -10.95 -15.65 29.55
C THR A 466 -10.56 -14.30 28.94
N VAL A 467 -9.67 -14.29 27.94
CA VAL A 467 -9.21 -13.09 27.21
C VAL A 467 -9.14 -13.40 25.72
N CYS A 468 -9.75 -12.56 24.88
CA CYS A 468 -9.78 -12.77 23.44
C CYS A 468 -9.66 -11.47 22.63
N ALA A 469 -8.88 -11.53 21.56
CA ALA A 469 -8.77 -10.45 20.57
C ALA A 469 -9.76 -10.71 19.43
N ILE A 470 -10.83 -9.92 19.37
CA ILE A 470 -11.76 -9.91 18.24
C ILE A 470 -11.14 -9.08 17.12
N LYS A 471 -10.68 -9.73 16.06
CA LYS A 471 -10.07 -9.10 14.87
C LYS A 471 -11.06 -9.00 13.70
N GLN A 472 -10.62 -8.36 12.62
CA GLN A 472 -11.40 -8.16 11.39
C GLN A 472 -12.74 -7.47 11.71
N LEU A 473 -12.61 -6.31 12.33
CA LEU A 473 -13.65 -5.31 12.54
C LEU A 473 -13.43 -4.17 11.53
N LEU A 474 -14.51 -3.47 11.21
CA LEU A 474 -14.46 -2.24 10.42
C LEU A 474 -14.20 -1.06 11.36
N ALA A 475 -13.47 -0.05 10.88
CA ALA A 475 -13.27 1.21 11.59
C ALA A 475 -14.58 2.00 11.78
N LEU A 476 -14.60 2.92 12.76
CA LEU A 476 -15.73 3.79 13.11
C LEU A 476 -17.08 3.06 13.31
N THR A 477 -17.03 1.77 13.62
CA THR A 477 -18.21 0.89 13.66
C THR A 477 -18.49 0.50 15.11
N SER A 478 -19.71 0.78 15.56
CA SER A 478 -20.18 0.34 16.87
C SER A 478 -20.41 -1.17 16.87
N TYR A 479 -19.94 -1.87 17.90
CA TYR A 479 -20.15 -3.31 18.10
C TYR A 479 -20.70 -3.59 19.49
N ASN A 480 -21.78 -4.37 19.53
CA ASN A 480 -22.31 -4.99 20.75
C ASN A 480 -21.73 -6.41 20.85
N ILE A 481 -21.12 -6.73 21.98
CA ILE A 481 -20.45 -8.00 22.23
C ILE A 481 -21.03 -8.67 23.48
N GLN A 482 -21.23 -9.98 23.41
CA GLN A 482 -21.58 -10.84 24.55
C GLN A 482 -20.80 -12.16 24.48
N VAL A 483 -20.55 -12.79 25.63
CA VAL A 483 -19.88 -14.08 25.74
C VAL A 483 -20.78 -15.10 26.42
N GLN A 484 -20.72 -16.35 25.98
CA GLN A 484 -21.46 -17.50 26.52
C GLN A 484 -20.49 -18.61 26.88
N ALA A 485 -20.64 -19.23 28.05
CA ALA A 485 -19.85 -20.40 28.45
C ALA A 485 -20.46 -21.71 27.90
N SER A 486 -19.66 -22.77 27.77
CA SER A 486 -20.13 -24.09 27.34
C SER A 486 -19.29 -25.23 27.95
N THR A 487 -19.95 -26.35 28.27
CA THR A 487 -19.35 -27.55 28.87
C THR A 487 -19.40 -28.73 27.89
N ALA A 488 -18.83 -29.87 28.28
CA ALA A 488 -18.91 -31.12 27.52
C ALA A 488 -20.35 -31.65 27.36
N PHE A 489 -21.29 -31.24 28.22
CA PHE A 489 -22.68 -31.72 28.20
C PHE A 489 -23.69 -30.66 27.72
N VAL A 490 -23.44 -29.37 27.98
CA VAL A 490 -24.34 -28.28 27.59
C VAL A 490 -23.57 -27.23 26.79
N THR A 491 -23.84 -27.17 25.49
CA THR A 491 -23.08 -26.36 24.54
C THR A 491 -23.52 -24.89 24.48
N GLN A 492 -24.54 -24.49 25.25
CA GLN A 492 -25.06 -23.12 25.34
C GLN A 492 -25.40 -22.81 26.81
N GLY A 493 -24.55 -22.04 27.48
CA GLY A 493 -24.85 -21.39 28.76
C GLY A 493 -25.71 -20.13 28.60
N GLU A 494 -25.82 -19.35 29.66
CA GLU A 494 -26.36 -17.98 29.57
C GLU A 494 -25.35 -17.01 28.93
N TYR A 495 -25.84 -15.88 28.42
CA TYR A 495 -25.00 -14.80 27.89
C TYR A 495 -24.58 -13.83 29.00
N SER A 496 -23.35 -13.32 28.91
CA SER A 496 -22.88 -12.16 29.70
C SER A 496 -23.75 -10.93 29.47
N GLU A 497 -23.55 -9.90 30.29
CA GLU A 497 -23.96 -8.53 29.95
C GLU A 497 -23.44 -8.11 28.56
N VAL A 498 -24.13 -7.15 27.92
CA VAL A 498 -23.68 -6.55 26.66
C VAL A 498 -22.60 -5.53 26.95
N VAL A 499 -21.43 -5.68 26.33
CA VAL A 499 -20.44 -4.60 26.24
C VAL A 499 -20.52 -3.96 24.84
N THR A 500 -20.68 -2.64 24.82
CA THR A 500 -20.74 -1.83 23.59
C THR A 500 -19.48 -0.98 23.47
N LEU A 501 -18.93 -0.92 22.26
CA LEU A 501 -17.77 -0.08 21.92
C LEU A 501 -17.88 0.42 20.48
N THR A 502 -17.10 1.43 20.11
CA THR A 502 -16.86 1.81 18.71
C THR A 502 -15.38 1.70 18.39
N THR A 503 -15.04 1.11 17.24
CA THR A 503 -13.66 1.07 16.74
C THR A 503 -13.16 2.48 16.38
N SER A 504 -11.84 2.70 16.41
CA SER A 504 -11.27 4.02 16.08
C SER A 504 -11.46 4.38 14.60
N SER A 505 -11.01 5.57 14.20
CA SER A 505 -10.79 5.91 12.79
C SER A 505 -9.94 4.85 12.08
N PRO A 506 -10.06 4.71 10.75
CA PRO A 506 -9.13 3.92 9.96
C PRO A 506 -7.68 4.33 10.25
N ASP A 507 -6.78 3.36 10.18
CA ASP A 507 -5.34 3.52 10.38
C ASP A 507 -4.58 2.87 9.20
N TYR A 508 -3.26 3.03 9.14
CA TYR A 508 -2.42 2.30 8.20
C TYR A 508 -2.47 0.79 8.48
N PRO A 509 -2.27 -0.08 7.48
CA PRO A 509 -2.14 -1.52 7.73
C PRO A 509 -0.81 -1.84 8.44
N ASP A 510 -0.80 -2.88 9.28
CA ASP A 510 0.45 -3.37 9.88
C ASP A 510 1.42 -3.91 8.81
N MET A 511 2.69 -4.09 9.18
CA MET A 511 3.70 -4.73 8.32
C MET A 511 3.20 -6.11 7.83
N PRO A 512 3.15 -6.36 6.51
CA PRO A 512 2.65 -7.63 5.97
C PRO A 512 3.68 -8.76 6.13
N PRO A 513 3.25 -10.04 6.05
CA PRO A 513 4.13 -11.20 6.15
C PRO A 513 5.24 -11.22 5.08
N ILE A 514 6.28 -12.02 5.28
CA ILE A 514 7.30 -12.25 4.25
C ILE A 514 6.66 -12.83 2.97
N ALA A 515 7.13 -12.38 1.80
CA ALA A 515 6.62 -12.86 0.51
C ALA A 515 7.04 -14.32 0.24
N ALA A 516 6.20 -15.06 -0.47
CA ALA A 516 6.49 -16.42 -0.91
C ALA A 516 6.82 -16.42 -2.41
N VAL A 517 7.99 -16.94 -2.81
CA VAL A 517 8.27 -17.18 -4.23
C VAL A 517 7.69 -18.56 -4.59
N THR A 518 6.54 -18.56 -5.27
CA THR A 518 5.77 -19.78 -5.59
C THR A 518 6.36 -20.54 -6.78
N TRP A 519 7.01 -19.82 -7.71
CA TRP A 519 7.69 -20.40 -8.87
C TRP A 519 8.86 -19.51 -9.32
N ALA A 520 9.87 -20.12 -9.95
CA ALA A 520 11.00 -19.41 -10.55
C ALA A 520 11.54 -20.14 -11.79
N SER A 521 11.99 -19.36 -12.78
CA SER A 521 12.73 -19.84 -13.95
C SER A 521 14.08 -19.13 -14.06
N ALA A 522 14.71 -19.21 -15.23
CA ALA A 522 15.89 -18.41 -15.54
C ALA A 522 15.58 -16.95 -15.89
N GLY A 523 14.33 -16.61 -16.23
CA GLY A 523 13.92 -15.29 -16.72
C GLY A 523 12.69 -14.69 -16.04
N ALA A 524 12.06 -15.40 -15.09
CA ALA A 524 10.90 -14.93 -14.35
C ALA A 524 10.82 -15.52 -12.93
N MET A 525 10.05 -14.88 -12.06
CA MET A 525 9.61 -15.41 -10.75
C MET A 525 8.15 -15.04 -10.49
N THR A 526 7.41 -15.93 -9.83
CA THR A 526 6.07 -15.66 -9.32
C THR A 526 6.12 -15.46 -7.80
N ILE A 527 5.51 -14.38 -7.33
CA ILE A 527 5.57 -13.91 -5.94
C ILE A 527 4.16 -13.80 -5.38
N GLY A 528 3.86 -14.61 -4.37
CA GLY A 528 2.70 -14.49 -3.51
C GLY A 528 2.96 -13.48 -2.38
N MET A 529 1.99 -12.59 -2.21
CA MET A 529 1.90 -11.54 -1.20
C MET A 529 0.69 -11.84 -0.30
N PHE A 530 0.75 -11.40 0.96
CA PHE A 530 -0.25 -11.75 1.96
C PHE A 530 -0.69 -10.52 2.76
N ASP A 531 -1.94 -10.53 3.22
CA ASP A 531 -2.45 -9.47 4.09
C ASP A 531 -1.79 -9.51 5.48
N PRO A 532 -1.57 -8.35 6.12
CA PRO A 532 -1.23 -8.29 7.54
C PRO A 532 -2.40 -8.77 8.40
N VAL A 533 -2.07 -9.26 9.61
CA VAL A 533 -3.06 -9.70 10.62
C VAL A 533 -4.02 -8.57 11.06
N ASN A 534 -3.63 -7.33 10.82
CA ASN A 534 -4.37 -6.10 11.04
C ASN A 534 -4.25 -5.21 9.79
N VAL A 535 -5.38 -4.98 9.10
CA VAL A 535 -5.46 -4.19 7.87
C VAL A 535 -5.78 -2.70 8.11
N GLY A 536 -5.66 -2.20 9.35
CA GLY A 536 -5.95 -0.81 9.69
C GLY A 536 -7.44 -0.44 9.71
N GLY A 537 -8.33 -1.43 9.80
CA GLY A 537 -9.79 -1.22 9.90
C GLY A 537 -10.49 -0.89 8.58
N SER A 538 -9.75 -0.98 7.47
CA SER A 538 -10.22 -0.81 6.10
C SER A 538 -9.67 -1.93 5.22
N ASN A 539 -10.35 -2.28 4.14
CA ASN A 539 -9.90 -3.36 3.25
C ASN A 539 -8.62 -2.93 2.49
N ILE A 540 -7.75 -3.90 2.20
CA ILE A 540 -6.62 -3.70 1.28
C ILE A 540 -7.17 -3.44 -0.13
N GLN A 541 -6.60 -2.44 -0.79
CA GLN A 541 -6.99 -1.99 -2.14
C GLN A 541 -5.89 -2.24 -3.17
N GLU A 542 -4.63 -2.25 -2.73
CA GLU A 542 -3.47 -2.39 -3.60
C GLU A 542 -2.29 -3.06 -2.87
N TYR A 543 -1.58 -3.94 -3.57
CA TYR A 543 -0.25 -4.44 -3.22
C TYR A 543 0.79 -3.69 -4.07
N ARG A 544 1.90 -3.26 -3.46
CA ARG A 544 3.05 -2.67 -4.16
C ARG A 544 4.28 -3.52 -3.94
N LEU A 545 4.74 -4.20 -5.00
CA LEU A 545 5.87 -5.14 -4.98
C LEU A 545 7.15 -4.46 -5.46
N PHE A 546 8.23 -4.66 -4.72
CA PHE A 546 9.54 -4.10 -4.98
C PHE A 546 10.59 -5.22 -5.07
N MET A 547 11.46 -5.13 -6.07
CA MET A 547 12.49 -6.14 -6.34
C MET A 547 13.81 -5.44 -6.70
N ARG A 548 14.93 -6.09 -6.35
CA ARG A 548 16.29 -5.60 -6.60
C ARG A 548 17.24 -6.76 -6.82
N ALA A 549 18.15 -6.69 -7.80
CA ALA A 549 19.24 -7.67 -7.88
C ALA A 549 20.27 -7.49 -6.76
N ASP A 550 21.12 -8.49 -6.55
CA ASP A 550 22.20 -8.45 -5.55
C ASP A 550 23.32 -7.44 -5.88
N ASP A 551 23.50 -7.10 -7.16
CA ASP A 551 24.44 -6.10 -7.68
C ASP A 551 23.82 -4.71 -7.91
N GLU A 552 22.55 -4.52 -7.52
CA GLU A 552 21.82 -3.25 -7.60
C GLU A 552 21.68 -2.61 -6.20
N VAL A 553 21.66 -1.27 -6.12
CA VAL A 553 21.58 -0.54 -4.84
C VAL A 553 20.12 -0.22 -4.45
N GLU A 554 19.31 0.24 -5.40
CA GLU A 554 17.93 0.69 -5.15
C GLU A 554 16.87 -0.32 -5.56
N PHE A 555 15.78 -0.40 -4.79
CA PHE A 555 14.65 -1.27 -5.07
C PHE A 555 13.74 -0.70 -6.17
N ALA A 556 13.60 -1.42 -7.29
CA ALA A 556 12.64 -1.07 -8.33
C ALA A 556 11.23 -1.51 -7.93
N SER A 557 10.23 -0.64 -8.17
CA SER A 557 8.82 -1.05 -8.12
C SER A 557 8.50 -1.89 -9.36
N VAL A 558 8.09 -3.14 -9.17
CA VAL A 558 7.84 -4.10 -10.26
C VAL A 558 6.37 -4.44 -10.46
N PHE A 559 5.52 -4.21 -9.46
CA PHE A 559 4.06 -4.33 -9.58
C PHE A 559 3.32 -3.41 -8.62
N SER A 560 2.16 -2.91 -9.04
CA SER A 560 1.22 -2.10 -8.27
C SER A 560 -0.20 -2.49 -8.69
N GLY A 561 -1.00 -3.05 -7.80
CA GLY A 561 -2.39 -3.43 -8.09
C GLY A 561 -3.03 -4.37 -7.08
N ALA A 562 -4.31 -4.70 -7.26
CA ALA A 562 -5.12 -5.47 -6.29
C ALA A 562 -4.85 -6.99 -6.24
N SER A 563 -3.91 -7.52 -7.04
CA SER A 563 -3.60 -8.96 -7.06
C SER A 563 -2.63 -9.33 -5.95
N ALA A 564 -2.99 -10.34 -5.15
CA ALA A 564 -2.11 -10.92 -4.13
C ALA A 564 -1.01 -11.83 -4.70
N GLU A 565 -1.04 -12.17 -5.99
CA GLU A 565 0.07 -12.87 -6.67
C GLU A 565 0.44 -12.16 -7.97
N HIS A 566 1.75 -12.11 -8.28
CA HIS A 566 2.25 -11.52 -9.52
C HIS A 566 3.50 -12.24 -10.05
N THR A 567 3.61 -12.38 -11.37
CA THR A 567 4.80 -12.94 -12.04
C THR A 567 5.63 -11.81 -12.64
N VAL A 568 6.83 -11.60 -12.11
CA VAL A 568 7.81 -10.64 -12.62
C VAL A 568 8.64 -11.34 -13.71
N TYR A 569 8.67 -10.76 -14.90
CA TYR A 569 9.35 -11.27 -16.09
C TYR A 569 10.64 -10.49 -16.41
N ARG A 570 11.41 -10.97 -17.40
CA ARG A 570 12.65 -10.35 -17.92
C ARG A 570 13.79 -10.23 -16.88
N LEU A 571 13.80 -11.13 -15.89
CA LEU A 571 14.88 -11.26 -14.90
C LEU A 571 16.17 -11.84 -15.53
N ARG A 572 17.31 -11.58 -14.89
CA ARG A 572 18.62 -12.13 -15.25
C ARG A 572 18.76 -13.55 -14.68
N TYR A 573 19.36 -14.49 -15.41
CA TYR A 573 19.59 -15.88 -14.94
C TYR A 573 20.67 -15.96 -13.84
N GLN A 574 20.61 -16.99 -12.99
CA GLN A 574 21.55 -17.24 -11.87
C GLN A 574 21.79 -16.03 -10.96
N THR A 575 20.87 -15.07 -10.95
CA THR A 575 20.99 -13.79 -10.23
C THR A 575 20.11 -13.86 -8.99
N VAL A 576 20.68 -13.47 -7.84
CA VAL A 576 19.91 -13.35 -6.59
C VAL A 576 19.12 -12.05 -6.65
N TYR A 577 17.84 -12.13 -6.34
CA TYR A 577 16.93 -11.01 -6.21
C TYR A 577 16.41 -10.91 -4.78
N HIS A 578 16.47 -9.71 -4.23
CA HIS A 578 15.89 -9.30 -2.97
C HIS A 578 14.50 -8.72 -3.23
N ILE A 579 13.50 -9.16 -2.48
CA ILE A 579 12.09 -8.91 -2.73
C ILE A 579 11.44 -8.42 -1.43
N LYS A 580 10.67 -7.34 -1.51
CA LYS A 580 9.81 -6.82 -0.43
C LYS A 580 8.53 -6.22 -1.02
N TYR A 581 7.46 -6.15 -0.25
CA TYR A 581 6.21 -5.50 -0.69
C TYR A 581 5.57 -4.71 0.46
N GLN A 582 4.57 -3.90 0.14
CA GLN A 582 3.71 -3.23 1.11
C GLN A 582 2.26 -3.31 0.62
N VAL A 583 1.32 -3.42 1.55
CA VAL A 583 -0.12 -3.35 1.25
C VAL A 583 -0.62 -1.93 1.46
N VAL A 584 -1.70 -1.55 0.79
CA VAL A 584 -2.28 -0.20 0.83
C VAL A 584 -3.78 -0.31 1.10
N ASN A 585 -4.27 0.43 2.08
CA ASN A 585 -5.71 0.59 2.35
C ASN A 585 -6.16 2.04 2.04
N SER A 586 -7.37 2.41 2.49
CA SER A 586 -7.91 3.77 2.28
C SER A 586 -7.18 4.92 3.00
N VAL A 587 -6.26 4.61 3.93
CA VAL A 587 -5.40 5.60 4.62
C VAL A 587 -4.06 5.75 3.92
N GLY A 588 -3.44 4.62 3.55
CA GLY A 588 -2.16 4.62 2.85
C GLY A 588 -1.40 3.29 2.93
N PRO A 589 -0.09 3.31 2.60
CA PRO A 589 0.75 2.12 2.59
C PRO A 589 1.16 1.68 4.00
N SER A 590 1.24 0.37 4.20
CA SER A 590 1.90 -0.26 5.34
C SER A 590 3.42 -0.06 5.30
N ALA A 591 4.11 -0.39 6.39
CA ALA A 591 5.54 -0.65 6.33
C ALA A 591 5.87 -1.81 5.37
N TYR A 592 7.08 -1.84 4.81
CA TYR A 592 7.54 -2.92 3.95
C TYR A 592 7.63 -4.26 4.70
N SER A 593 7.26 -5.35 4.02
CA SER A 593 7.49 -6.72 4.46
C SER A 593 8.98 -6.97 4.79
N PRO A 594 9.28 -7.99 5.61
CA PRO A 594 10.61 -8.58 5.63
C PRO A 594 11.10 -8.92 4.22
N ILE A 595 12.40 -8.72 3.96
CA ILE A 595 13.01 -9.03 2.67
C ILE A 595 13.17 -10.54 2.55
N VAL A 596 12.72 -11.11 1.42
CA VAL A 596 13.09 -12.47 1.00
C VAL A 596 14.08 -12.39 -0.16
N SER A 597 15.08 -13.27 -0.15
CA SER A 597 16.07 -13.38 -1.23
C SER A 597 15.88 -14.72 -1.93
N ASN A 598 15.81 -14.72 -3.27
CA ASN A 598 15.76 -15.95 -4.07
C ASN A 598 16.63 -15.82 -5.34
N GLN A 599 17.10 -16.94 -5.89
CA GLN A 599 17.93 -16.96 -7.10
C GLN A 599 17.14 -17.47 -8.32
N THR A 600 17.28 -16.81 -9.46
CA THR A 600 16.80 -17.35 -10.75
C THR A 600 17.60 -18.58 -11.17
N LEU A 601 16.97 -19.47 -11.93
CA LEU A 601 17.59 -20.73 -12.36
C LEU A 601 18.68 -20.51 -13.43
N SER A 602 19.43 -21.58 -13.69
CA SER A 602 20.32 -21.70 -14.86
C SER A 602 19.54 -21.51 -16.17
N LYS A 603 20.12 -20.76 -17.11
CA LYS A 603 19.52 -20.34 -18.39
C LYS A 603 18.68 -21.45 -19.06
N SER A 604 17.40 -21.17 -19.31
CA SER A 604 16.45 -22.07 -19.97
C SER A 604 16.22 -21.70 -21.44
N LEU A 605 15.30 -22.42 -22.10
CA LEU A 605 14.63 -21.95 -23.31
C LEU A 605 13.59 -20.87 -22.94
N PRO A 606 13.27 -19.93 -23.85
CA PRO A 606 12.11 -19.06 -23.73
C PRO A 606 10.78 -19.83 -23.72
N SER A 607 9.71 -19.19 -23.23
CA SER A 607 8.33 -19.66 -23.41
C SER A 607 7.90 -19.58 -24.87
N ALA A 608 6.68 -20.06 -25.16
CA ALA A 608 6.04 -19.76 -26.43
C ALA A 608 5.83 -18.23 -26.60
N PRO A 609 5.88 -17.70 -27.84
CA PRO A 609 5.33 -16.37 -28.16
C PRO A 609 3.82 -16.31 -27.89
N THR A 610 3.29 -15.15 -27.50
CA THR A 610 1.85 -14.96 -27.28
C THR A 610 1.17 -14.33 -28.49
N ASP A 611 -0.16 -14.34 -28.51
CA ASP A 611 -1.00 -13.57 -29.46
C ASP A 611 -0.71 -13.85 -30.95
N VAL A 612 -0.31 -15.10 -31.24
CA VAL A 612 -0.03 -15.57 -32.60
C VAL A 612 -1.29 -15.48 -33.46
N SER A 613 -1.27 -14.57 -34.43
CA SER A 613 -2.42 -14.15 -35.22
C SER A 613 -2.08 -14.03 -36.70
N VAL A 614 -3.09 -14.15 -37.56
CA VAL A 614 -2.96 -13.90 -39.00
C VAL A 614 -3.50 -12.51 -39.28
N ILE A 615 -2.66 -11.62 -39.81
CA ILE A 615 -3.06 -10.25 -40.20
C ILE A 615 -3.75 -10.28 -41.57
N ASP A 616 -3.18 -11.01 -42.53
CA ASP A 616 -3.58 -10.97 -43.93
C ASP A 616 -3.38 -12.33 -44.64
N LYS A 617 -4.16 -12.58 -45.69
CA LYS A 617 -4.16 -13.80 -46.52
C LYS A 617 -4.48 -13.42 -47.97
N THR A 618 -3.58 -13.75 -48.88
CA THR A 618 -3.81 -13.63 -50.34
C THR A 618 -3.80 -15.02 -51.00
N GLY A 619 -4.02 -15.09 -52.31
CA GLY A 619 -3.93 -16.34 -53.08
C GLY A 619 -2.56 -17.03 -53.08
N GLY A 620 -1.52 -16.40 -52.50
CA GLY A 620 -0.16 -16.98 -52.41
C GLY A 620 0.64 -16.63 -51.15
N ALA A 621 0.11 -15.83 -50.21
CA ALA A 621 0.83 -15.40 -49.01
C ALA A 621 -0.05 -15.38 -47.76
N ILE A 622 0.58 -15.53 -46.59
CA ILE A 622 -0.05 -15.41 -45.27
C ILE A 622 0.86 -14.55 -44.39
N THR A 623 0.31 -13.46 -43.83
CA THR A 623 1.05 -12.54 -42.94
C THR A 623 0.72 -12.87 -41.50
N LEU A 624 1.74 -13.13 -40.69
CA LEU A 624 1.62 -13.48 -39.27
C LEU A 624 2.17 -12.38 -38.37
N ALA A 625 1.58 -12.23 -37.19
CA ALA A 625 2.15 -11.49 -36.07
C ALA A 625 2.04 -12.30 -34.76
N TRP A 626 2.88 -11.95 -33.80
CA TRP A 626 2.90 -12.50 -32.45
C TRP A 626 3.62 -11.52 -31.53
N ASN A 627 3.33 -11.60 -30.24
CA ASN A 627 4.04 -10.89 -29.18
C ASN A 627 5.22 -11.72 -28.67
N GLU A 628 6.23 -11.05 -28.10
CA GLU A 628 7.44 -11.72 -27.58
C GLU A 628 7.10 -12.69 -26.42
N PRO A 629 7.82 -13.82 -26.28
CA PRO A 629 7.75 -14.67 -25.09
C PRO A 629 7.86 -13.87 -23.78
N LEU A 630 6.92 -14.06 -22.86
CA LEU A 630 6.92 -13.38 -21.56
C LEU A 630 8.12 -13.81 -20.73
N ASP A 631 8.39 -15.11 -20.62
CA ASP A 631 9.64 -15.63 -20.09
C ASP A 631 10.64 -15.86 -21.22
N VAL A 632 11.71 -15.07 -21.24
CA VAL A 632 12.78 -15.15 -22.24
C VAL A 632 13.90 -16.14 -21.84
N GLY A 633 13.75 -16.87 -20.73
CA GLY A 633 14.75 -17.83 -20.25
C GLY A 633 16.05 -17.19 -19.76
N GLY A 634 15.98 -15.93 -19.34
CA GLY A 634 17.10 -15.16 -18.78
C GLY A 634 17.99 -14.42 -19.79
N ARG A 635 17.71 -14.51 -21.10
CA ARG A 635 18.38 -13.70 -22.14
C ARG A 635 17.40 -13.21 -23.19
N GLU A 636 17.70 -12.07 -23.79
CA GLU A 636 16.99 -11.57 -24.97
C GLU A 636 16.81 -12.65 -26.04
N VAL A 637 15.61 -12.67 -26.65
CA VAL A 637 15.29 -13.58 -27.76
C VAL A 637 16.12 -13.21 -28.98
N THR A 638 16.86 -14.18 -29.54
CA THR A 638 17.78 -13.95 -30.65
C THR A 638 17.19 -14.23 -32.04
N GLY A 639 15.91 -14.61 -32.12
CA GLY A 639 15.25 -14.96 -33.37
C GLY A 639 14.09 -15.95 -33.17
N TYR A 640 13.31 -16.15 -34.23
CA TYR A 640 12.14 -17.03 -34.25
C TYR A 640 12.23 -18.05 -35.39
N THR A 641 11.60 -19.21 -35.22
CA THR A 641 11.53 -20.27 -36.23
C THR A 641 10.08 -20.57 -36.56
N VAL A 642 9.66 -20.29 -37.79
CA VAL A 642 8.30 -20.59 -38.27
C VAL A 642 8.32 -21.88 -39.08
N LYS A 643 7.39 -22.80 -38.77
CA LYS A 643 7.21 -24.08 -39.45
C LYS A 643 5.80 -24.15 -40.04
N ILE A 644 5.72 -24.17 -41.37
CA ILE A 644 4.45 -24.34 -42.10
C ILE A 644 4.32 -25.82 -42.48
N VAL A 645 3.12 -26.39 -42.33
CA VAL A 645 2.79 -27.77 -42.72
C VAL A 645 1.45 -27.78 -43.45
N SER A 646 1.42 -28.28 -44.68
CA SER A 646 0.17 -28.49 -45.41
C SER A 646 -0.50 -29.81 -44.99
N ILE A 647 -1.82 -29.78 -44.86
CA ILE A 647 -2.61 -30.96 -44.50
C ILE A 647 -2.52 -31.98 -45.66
N GLY A 648 -1.86 -33.11 -45.42
CA GLY A 648 -1.66 -34.18 -46.40
C GLY A 648 -0.35 -34.14 -47.21
N GLY A 649 0.54 -33.16 -46.97
CA GLY A 649 1.82 -33.02 -47.69
C GLY A 649 3.05 -33.55 -46.93
N ASN A 650 4.07 -33.99 -47.67
CA ASN A 650 5.41 -34.23 -47.11
C ASN A 650 6.01 -32.91 -46.59
N SER A 651 6.63 -32.94 -45.41
CA SER A 651 7.02 -31.73 -44.68
C SER A 651 8.28 -31.05 -45.26
N ALA A 652 8.11 -29.87 -45.85
CA ALA A 652 9.23 -28.98 -46.19
C ALA A 652 8.80 -27.50 -46.20
N ASN A 653 9.19 -26.76 -45.17
CA ASN A 653 9.85 -25.43 -45.24
C ASN A 653 10.06 -24.89 -43.82
N ILE A 654 11.31 -24.58 -43.48
CA ILE A 654 11.71 -23.96 -42.21
C ILE A 654 12.26 -22.59 -42.56
N VAL A 655 11.62 -21.53 -42.06
CA VAL A 655 12.14 -20.16 -42.16
C VAL A 655 12.56 -19.73 -40.75
N GLY A 656 13.87 -19.64 -40.55
CA GLY A 656 14.45 -19.02 -39.37
C GLY A 656 14.69 -17.53 -39.63
N TYR A 657 14.26 -16.68 -38.70
CA TYR A 657 14.47 -15.24 -38.74
C TYR A 657 15.32 -14.83 -37.53
N ASP A 658 16.55 -14.39 -37.77
CA ASP A 658 17.58 -14.14 -36.75
C ASP A 658 17.62 -12.68 -36.24
N GLY A 659 16.70 -11.83 -36.71
CA GLY A 659 16.32 -10.54 -36.10
C GLY A 659 17.42 -9.47 -35.98
N LYS A 660 18.64 -9.72 -36.47
CA LYS A 660 19.81 -8.84 -36.24
C LYS A 660 20.46 -8.40 -37.55
N GLY A 661 19.76 -7.48 -38.24
CA GLY A 661 20.29 -6.71 -39.38
C GLY A 661 21.44 -5.78 -38.99
N VAL A 662 22.63 -6.35 -38.78
CA VAL A 662 23.85 -5.59 -38.50
C VAL A 662 24.26 -4.81 -39.76
N PRO A 663 24.50 -3.48 -39.71
CA PRO A 663 24.82 -2.67 -40.91
C PRO A 663 26.02 -3.20 -41.73
N LEU A 664 27.05 -3.68 -41.03
CA LEU A 664 28.22 -4.32 -41.64
C LEU A 664 27.89 -5.62 -42.37
N LEU A 665 26.85 -6.35 -41.97
CA LEU A 665 26.46 -7.60 -42.62
C LEU A 665 25.93 -7.34 -44.04
N PHE A 666 25.09 -6.32 -44.22
CA PHE A 666 24.61 -5.92 -45.55
C PHE A 666 25.76 -5.43 -46.44
N TRP A 667 26.68 -4.62 -45.91
CA TRP A 667 27.88 -4.20 -46.64
C TRP A 667 28.74 -5.40 -47.08
N VAL A 668 29.02 -6.34 -46.17
CA VAL A 668 29.78 -7.56 -46.47
C VAL A 668 29.07 -8.43 -47.50
N ILE A 669 27.75 -8.66 -47.36
CA ILE A 669 26.97 -9.48 -48.30
C ILE A 669 27.01 -8.88 -49.71
N ILE A 670 26.72 -7.58 -49.86
CA ILE A 670 26.73 -6.91 -51.17
C ILE A 670 28.14 -6.89 -51.75
N PHE A 671 29.16 -6.59 -50.93
CA PHE A 671 30.56 -6.61 -51.37
C PHE A 671 30.97 -8.01 -51.88
N MET A 672 30.71 -9.07 -51.12
CA MET A 672 31.03 -10.45 -51.51
C MET A 672 30.29 -10.88 -52.79
N LYS A 673 29.03 -10.46 -52.98
CA LYS A 673 28.25 -10.69 -54.21
C LYS A 673 28.86 -9.93 -55.39
N ARG A 674 29.13 -8.64 -55.22
CA ARG A 674 29.73 -7.74 -56.24
C ARG A 674 31.08 -8.26 -56.72
N THR A 675 31.98 -8.66 -55.83
CA THR A 675 33.34 -9.12 -56.19
C THR A 675 33.43 -10.59 -56.62
N ARG A 676 32.33 -11.35 -56.60
CA ARG A 676 32.32 -12.81 -56.82
C ARG A 676 32.94 -13.19 -58.17
N GLY A 677 34.04 -13.96 -58.15
CA GLY A 677 34.74 -14.43 -59.35
C GLY A 677 35.43 -13.33 -60.20
N VAL A 678 35.33 -12.05 -59.81
CA VAL A 678 35.89 -10.94 -60.59
C VAL A 678 37.42 -11.01 -60.61
N ARG A 679 38.05 -11.25 -59.45
CA ARG A 679 39.51 -11.40 -59.33
C ARG A 679 40.03 -12.56 -60.17
N ASP A 680 39.36 -13.70 -60.12
CA ASP A 680 39.76 -14.91 -60.84
C ASP A 680 39.61 -14.72 -62.36
N THR A 681 38.54 -14.04 -62.78
CA THR A 681 38.30 -13.66 -64.18
C THR A 681 39.37 -12.71 -64.70
N LEU A 682 39.76 -11.69 -63.92
CA LEU A 682 40.81 -10.74 -64.29
C LEU A 682 42.19 -11.40 -64.37
N LEU A 683 42.53 -12.31 -63.45
CA LEU A 683 43.77 -13.09 -63.51
C LEU A 683 43.80 -14.01 -64.74
N LEU A 684 42.69 -14.68 -65.06
CA LEU A 684 42.56 -15.53 -66.23
C LEU A 684 42.64 -14.74 -67.56
N ILE A 685 42.36 -13.44 -67.53
CA ILE A 685 42.48 -12.51 -68.67
C ILE A 685 43.90 -11.95 -68.86
N GLN A 686 44.79 -12.09 -67.86
CA GLN A 686 46.20 -11.75 -67.98
C GLN A 686 47.04 -12.85 -68.68
N ASP A 687 46.47 -14.05 -68.86
CA ASP A 687 47.08 -15.13 -69.63
C ASP A 687 46.92 -14.88 -71.16
N PRO A 688 48.01 -14.81 -71.95
CA PRO A 688 47.94 -14.60 -73.40
C PRO A 688 47.08 -15.63 -74.16
N SER A 689 46.92 -16.86 -73.63
CA SER A 689 46.06 -17.88 -74.24
C SER A 689 44.56 -17.53 -74.20
N GLN A 690 44.15 -16.60 -73.34
CA GLN A 690 42.76 -16.18 -73.14
C GLN A 690 42.42 -14.83 -73.79
N GLU A 691 43.27 -14.32 -74.70
CA GLU A 691 43.02 -13.03 -75.36
C GLU A 691 41.65 -12.97 -76.07
N SER A 692 41.15 -14.09 -76.60
CA SER A 692 39.79 -14.15 -77.19
C SER A 692 38.66 -13.94 -76.17
N LEU A 693 38.86 -14.27 -74.89
CA LEU A 693 37.94 -13.95 -73.80
C LEU A 693 38.06 -12.46 -73.41
N LYS A 694 39.29 -11.95 -73.33
CA LYS A 694 39.58 -10.53 -73.08
C LYS A 694 38.87 -9.63 -74.08
N GLN A 695 39.09 -9.85 -75.38
CA GLN A 695 38.48 -9.07 -76.46
C GLN A 695 36.93 -9.16 -76.45
N ARG A 696 36.36 -10.34 -76.14
CA ARG A 696 34.90 -10.51 -75.99
C ARG A 696 34.31 -9.74 -74.81
N LEU A 697 35.05 -9.59 -73.71
CA LEU A 697 34.59 -8.85 -72.53
C LEU A 697 34.78 -7.35 -72.72
N LEU A 698 35.87 -6.89 -73.32
CA LEU A 698 36.05 -5.50 -73.74
C LEU A 698 34.99 -5.06 -74.76
N LEU A 699 34.64 -5.90 -75.72
CA LEU A 699 33.55 -5.61 -76.66
C LEU A 699 32.20 -5.46 -75.95
N LYS A 700 31.93 -6.30 -74.94
CA LYS A 700 30.71 -6.18 -74.13
C LYS A 700 30.70 -4.92 -73.25
N MET A 701 31.84 -4.57 -72.66
CA MET A 701 31.99 -3.33 -71.89
C MET A 701 31.79 -2.09 -72.78
N ARG A 702 32.36 -2.07 -74.00
CA ARG A 702 32.14 -1.00 -74.98
C ARG A 702 30.67 -0.89 -75.41
N LEU A 703 30.00 -2.01 -75.65
CA LEU A 703 28.57 -2.04 -75.97
C LEU A 703 27.73 -1.52 -74.79
N ASP A 704 28.03 -1.93 -73.56
CA ASP A 704 27.34 -1.49 -72.34
C ASP A 704 27.49 0.02 -72.11
N ILE A 705 28.67 0.58 -72.36
CA ILE A 705 28.92 2.04 -72.32
C ILE A 705 28.06 2.78 -73.37
N ILE A 706 27.92 2.22 -74.58
CA ILE A 706 27.09 2.79 -75.66
C ILE A 706 25.59 2.69 -75.33
N ASP A 707 25.14 1.55 -74.81
CA ASP A 707 23.73 1.32 -74.43
C ASP A 707 23.30 2.24 -73.26
N HIS A 708 24.23 2.61 -72.37
CA HIS A 708 24.04 3.64 -71.34
C HIS A 708 24.22 5.08 -71.87
N GLY A 709 24.36 5.28 -73.18
CA GLY A 709 24.42 6.60 -73.83
C GLY A 709 25.72 7.38 -73.60
N GLN A 710 26.79 6.74 -73.12
CA GLN A 710 28.08 7.38 -72.89
C GLN A 710 29.00 7.26 -74.11
N VAL A 711 29.86 8.28 -74.31
CA VAL A 711 30.87 8.26 -75.38
C VAL A 711 32.01 7.33 -74.98
N VAL A 712 32.37 6.41 -75.88
CA VAL A 712 33.48 5.46 -75.69
C VAL A 712 34.81 6.19 -75.83
N ASP A 713 35.40 6.55 -74.69
CA ASP A 713 36.75 7.10 -74.58
C ASP A 713 37.80 5.97 -74.68
N GLU A 714 38.30 5.72 -75.88
CA GLU A 714 39.28 4.66 -76.16
C GLU A 714 40.68 4.94 -75.58
N GLU A 715 41.01 6.19 -75.26
CA GLU A 715 42.29 6.55 -74.62
C GLU A 715 42.23 6.20 -73.12
N LYS A 716 41.13 6.54 -72.45
CA LYS A 716 40.83 6.15 -71.07
C LYS A 716 40.65 4.63 -70.92
N ILE A 717 40.00 3.96 -71.88
CA ILE A 717 39.87 2.49 -71.89
C ILE A 717 41.23 1.80 -72.03
N GLN A 718 42.17 2.33 -72.80
CA GLN A 718 43.53 1.78 -72.87
C GLN A 718 44.32 2.04 -71.57
N LEU A 719 44.17 3.22 -70.97
CA LEU A 719 44.91 3.60 -69.77
C LEU A 719 44.44 2.89 -68.49
N PHE A 720 43.14 2.61 -68.37
CA PHE A 720 42.51 2.00 -67.19
C PHE A 720 41.81 0.66 -67.49
N GLU A 721 42.23 -0.05 -68.54
CA GLU A 721 41.56 -1.23 -69.11
C GLU A 721 41.11 -2.27 -68.06
N THR A 722 42.03 -2.67 -67.17
CA THR A 722 41.78 -3.69 -66.15
C THR A 722 40.83 -3.19 -65.05
N GLU A 723 40.85 -1.90 -64.73
CA GLU A 723 40.01 -1.29 -63.69
C GLU A 723 38.58 -1.03 -64.19
N MET A 724 38.43 -0.50 -65.41
CA MET A 724 37.13 -0.38 -66.07
C MET A 724 36.48 -1.75 -66.26
N LEU A 725 37.26 -2.76 -66.67
CA LEU A 725 36.76 -4.13 -66.81
C LEU A 725 36.38 -4.76 -65.45
N ALA A 726 37.14 -4.49 -64.39
CA ALA A 726 36.79 -4.89 -63.03
C ALA A 726 35.46 -4.26 -62.58
N HIS A 727 35.24 -2.98 -62.88
CA HIS A 727 34.00 -2.28 -62.55
C HIS A 727 32.80 -2.86 -63.32
N PHE A 728 32.93 -3.06 -64.63
CA PHE A 728 31.92 -3.69 -65.48
C PHE A 728 31.53 -5.10 -64.99
N LEU A 729 32.50 -5.92 -64.61
CA LEU A 729 32.23 -7.25 -64.02
C LEU A 729 31.54 -7.16 -62.66
N CYS A 730 31.92 -6.20 -61.81
CA CYS A 730 31.27 -5.96 -60.51
C CYS A 730 29.81 -5.50 -60.66
N ASP A 731 29.54 -4.60 -61.59
CA ASP A 731 28.19 -4.08 -61.87
C ASP A 731 27.29 -5.19 -62.41
N LYS A 732 27.78 -5.94 -63.40
CA LYS A 732 27.10 -7.09 -63.98
C LYS A 732 26.80 -8.22 -62.96
N ASN A 733 27.62 -8.39 -61.93
CA ASN A 733 27.35 -9.34 -60.83
C ASN A 733 26.19 -8.91 -59.92
N LEU A 734 25.99 -7.60 -59.74
CA LEU A 734 24.84 -7.05 -59.03
C LEU A 734 23.57 -7.14 -59.89
N ASN A 735 23.67 -6.78 -61.17
CA ASN A 735 22.54 -6.84 -62.11
C ASN A 735 22.17 -8.26 -62.59
N GLU A 736 22.78 -9.31 -62.03
CA GLU A 736 22.35 -10.69 -62.26
C GLU A 736 20.98 -10.91 -61.60
N PRO A 737 19.96 -11.45 -62.30
CA PRO A 737 18.62 -11.65 -61.73
C PRO A 737 18.59 -12.47 -60.42
N SER A 738 19.54 -13.40 -60.23
CA SER A 738 19.67 -14.15 -58.98
C SER A 738 20.20 -13.32 -57.81
N THR A 739 21.03 -12.32 -58.07
CA THR A 739 21.53 -11.35 -57.07
C THR A 739 20.45 -10.31 -56.77
N VAL A 740 19.79 -9.76 -57.79
CA VAL A 740 18.68 -8.81 -57.60
C VAL A 740 17.54 -9.45 -56.79
N ALA A 741 17.14 -10.68 -57.08
CA ALA A 741 16.10 -11.38 -56.32
C ALA A 741 16.47 -11.69 -54.86
N GLN A 742 17.76 -11.79 -54.52
CA GLN A 742 18.22 -12.14 -53.16
C GLN A 742 18.56 -10.92 -52.29
N VAL A 743 19.14 -9.87 -52.89
CA VAL A 743 19.68 -8.71 -52.15
C VAL A 743 19.39 -7.36 -52.83
N GLY A 744 18.65 -7.36 -53.94
CA GLY A 744 18.30 -6.14 -54.68
C GLY A 744 17.51 -5.14 -53.84
N PHE A 745 16.70 -5.59 -52.88
CA PHE A 745 15.94 -4.70 -51.97
C PHE A 745 16.82 -3.71 -51.17
N ILE A 746 18.14 -3.96 -51.07
CA ILE A 746 19.09 -3.10 -50.35
C ILE A 746 19.71 -2.02 -51.25
N TYR A 747 19.75 -2.22 -52.58
CA TYR A 747 20.49 -1.31 -53.48
C TYR A 747 19.81 -0.97 -54.82
N HIS A 748 18.71 -1.63 -55.21
CA HIS A 748 18.10 -1.48 -56.54
C HIS A 748 17.53 -0.07 -56.81
N SER A 749 17.16 0.66 -55.75
CA SER A 749 16.75 2.08 -55.83
C SER A 749 17.92 3.04 -56.07
N TYR A 750 19.16 2.61 -55.86
CA TYR A 750 20.36 3.40 -56.09
C TYR A 750 20.99 3.08 -57.45
N SER A 751 21.74 4.03 -58.00
CA SER A 751 22.67 3.72 -59.09
C SER A 751 23.72 2.71 -58.61
N THR A 752 24.13 1.82 -59.50
CA THR A 752 25.00 0.65 -59.23
C THR A 752 26.37 1.03 -58.65
N HIS A 753 26.80 2.26 -58.88
CA HIS A 753 28.02 2.86 -58.35
C HIS A 753 27.89 3.27 -56.87
N PHE A 754 26.65 3.53 -56.41
CA PHE A 754 26.28 3.91 -55.05
C PHE A 754 25.67 2.74 -54.24
N TRP A 755 26.03 1.49 -54.57
CA TRP A 755 25.59 0.26 -53.85
C TRP A 755 25.79 0.27 -52.32
N TRP A 756 26.64 1.15 -51.81
CA TRP A 756 26.96 1.34 -50.40
C TRP A 756 26.08 2.40 -49.71
N PHE A 757 25.24 3.14 -50.43
CA PHE A 757 24.57 4.33 -49.92
C PHE A 757 23.53 4.04 -48.82
N GLU A 758 22.93 2.84 -48.79
CA GLU A 758 22.05 2.44 -47.68
C GLU A 758 22.78 2.45 -46.32
N VAL A 759 24.08 2.14 -46.30
CA VAL A 759 24.91 2.21 -45.09
C VAL A 759 25.11 3.67 -44.65
N TRP A 760 25.12 4.62 -45.58
CA TRP A 760 25.24 6.05 -45.32
C TRP A 760 23.93 6.64 -44.78
N ASP A 761 22.77 6.30 -45.37
CA ASP A 761 21.46 6.69 -44.82
C ASP A 761 21.18 6.04 -43.45
N LEU A 762 21.57 4.78 -43.26
CA LEU A 762 21.51 4.11 -41.96
C LEU A 762 22.45 4.75 -40.93
N GLY A 763 23.62 5.24 -41.37
CA GLY A 763 24.53 6.07 -40.57
C GLY A 763 23.85 7.36 -40.10
N ARG A 764 23.15 8.08 -40.99
CA ARG A 764 22.33 9.26 -40.63
C ARG A 764 21.24 8.90 -39.61
N LYS A 765 20.45 7.84 -39.87
CA LYS A 765 19.39 7.35 -38.96
C LYS A 765 19.94 7.08 -37.55
N LEU A 766 21.10 6.42 -37.44
CA LEU A 766 21.75 6.09 -36.17
C LEU A 766 22.37 7.32 -35.48
N LEU A 767 22.96 8.26 -36.24
CA LEU A 767 23.47 9.53 -35.72
C LEU A 767 22.37 10.35 -35.04
N LEU A 768 21.21 10.49 -35.69
CA LEU A 768 20.08 11.27 -35.21
C LEU A 768 19.42 10.65 -33.96
N ASN A 769 19.23 9.33 -33.95
CA ASN A 769 18.47 8.65 -32.89
C ASN A 769 19.33 8.25 -31.67
N CYS A 770 20.58 7.81 -31.88
CA CYS A 770 21.42 7.19 -30.85
C CYS A 770 22.62 8.06 -30.45
N ILE A 771 23.38 8.59 -31.41
CA ILE A 771 24.64 9.29 -31.08
C ILE A 771 24.35 10.71 -30.55
N ILE A 772 23.41 11.45 -31.14
CA ILE A 772 23.05 12.80 -30.66
C ILE A 772 22.35 12.77 -29.29
N SER A 773 21.60 11.71 -28.98
CA SER A 773 20.96 11.54 -27.66
C SER A 773 21.99 11.25 -26.56
N LEU A 774 23.08 10.54 -26.88
CA LEU A 774 24.21 10.33 -25.97
C LEU A 774 25.13 11.56 -25.83
N LEU A 775 25.51 12.22 -26.93
CA LEU A 775 26.54 13.27 -26.92
C LEU A 775 26.07 14.63 -26.39
N ALA A 776 24.80 14.98 -26.55
CA ALA A 776 24.28 16.29 -26.14
C ALA A 776 23.30 16.16 -24.96
N LYS A 777 23.44 17.05 -23.96
CA LYS A 777 22.47 17.17 -22.86
C LYS A 777 21.08 17.50 -23.39
N ALA A 778 20.03 17.03 -22.70
CA ALA A 778 18.65 17.27 -23.08
C ALA A 778 18.33 18.78 -23.09
N GLY A 779 17.95 19.32 -24.24
CA GLY A 779 17.81 20.77 -24.42
C GLY A 779 17.64 21.17 -25.89
N ALA A 780 18.07 22.38 -26.24
CA ALA A 780 18.13 22.86 -27.62
C ALA A 780 19.35 22.32 -28.39
N ASN A 781 20.46 22.05 -27.69
CA ASN A 781 21.73 21.63 -28.31
C ASN A 781 21.58 20.32 -29.11
N ARG A 782 20.76 19.36 -28.64
CA ARG A 782 20.39 18.15 -29.42
C ARG A 782 19.77 18.50 -30.78
N VAL A 783 18.88 19.49 -30.82
CA VAL A 783 18.19 19.93 -32.05
C VAL A 783 19.16 20.67 -32.98
N ILE A 784 20.03 21.52 -32.44
CA ILE A 784 21.08 22.22 -33.21
C ILE A 784 22.04 21.21 -33.85
N CYS A 785 22.52 20.21 -33.11
CA CYS A 785 23.35 19.13 -33.68
C CYS A 785 22.60 18.32 -34.76
N GLY A 786 21.31 18.04 -34.55
CA GLY A 786 20.46 17.37 -35.55
C GLY A 786 20.32 18.16 -36.85
N LEU A 787 20.11 19.48 -36.76
CA LEU A 787 20.04 20.38 -37.92
C LEU A 787 21.36 20.41 -38.71
N VAL A 788 22.51 20.40 -38.03
CA VAL A 788 23.83 20.31 -38.69
C VAL A 788 24.01 18.98 -39.42
N VAL A 789 23.67 17.85 -38.78
CA VAL A 789 23.75 16.52 -39.41
C VAL A 789 22.84 16.42 -40.64
N LEU A 790 21.62 16.98 -40.58
CA LEU A 790 20.70 17.03 -41.71
C LEU A 790 21.19 17.93 -42.85
N LEU A 791 21.78 19.09 -42.55
CA LEU A 791 22.33 20.00 -43.56
C LEU A 791 23.55 19.37 -44.28
N VAL A 792 24.43 18.70 -43.55
CA VAL A 792 25.53 17.93 -44.13
C VAL A 792 24.99 16.80 -45.02
N TYR A 793 24.00 16.04 -44.55
CA TYR A 793 23.42 14.95 -45.32
C TYR A 793 22.71 15.44 -46.60
N LEU A 794 21.91 16.51 -46.50
CA LEU A 794 21.26 17.15 -47.64
C LEU A 794 22.29 17.63 -48.67
N SER A 795 23.41 18.21 -48.22
CA SER A 795 24.51 18.65 -49.09
C SER A 795 25.14 17.48 -49.86
N VAL A 796 25.41 16.36 -49.17
CA VAL A 796 25.93 15.12 -49.79
C VAL A 796 24.91 14.55 -50.78
N MET A 797 23.63 14.51 -50.40
CA MET A 797 22.57 13.91 -51.20
C MET A 797 22.31 14.70 -52.49
N LEU A 798 22.26 16.04 -52.43
CA LEU A 798 22.13 16.92 -53.59
C LEU A 798 23.34 16.89 -54.52
N PHE A 799 24.55 16.67 -53.98
CA PHE A 799 25.79 16.61 -54.76
C PHE A 799 25.97 15.28 -55.50
N TYR A 800 25.67 14.15 -54.86
CA TYR A 800 25.92 12.81 -55.43
C TYR A 800 24.73 12.20 -56.17
N GLN A 801 23.48 12.64 -55.92
CA GLN A 801 22.25 12.15 -56.54
C GLN A 801 22.21 10.60 -56.67
N PRO A 802 22.20 9.87 -55.55
CA PRO A 802 22.51 8.44 -55.52
C PRO A 802 21.39 7.54 -56.04
N TYR A 803 20.15 8.04 -56.11
CA TYR A 803 18.99 7.27 -56.59
C TYR A 803 19.04 7.08 -58.10
N ARG A 804 18.52 5.95 -58.56
CA ARG A 804 18.50 5.57 -59.99
C ARG A 804 17.58 6.47 -60.82
N GLU A 805 16.42 6.83 -60.25
CA GLU A 805 15.45 7.72 -60.90
C GLU A 805 15.57 9.16 -60.37
N PRO A 806 15.41 10.18 -61.24
CA PRO A 806 15.53 11.59 -60.84
C PRO A 806 14.33 12.08 -60.02
N SER A 807 13.16 11.41 -60.12
CA SER A 807 12.01 11.61 -59.23
C SER A 807 12.37 11.40 -57.77
N ASP A 808 13.08 10.31 -57.50
CA ASP A 808 13.39 9.83 -56.16
C ASP A 808 14.48 10.72 -55.54
N SER A 809 15.43 11.15 -56.36
CA SER A 809 16.40 12.19 -55.97
C SER A 809 15.72 13.52 -55.62
N ALA A 810 14.70 13.95 -56.37
CA ALA A 810 13.95 15.17 -56.05
C ALA A 810 13.09 15.01 -54.78
N LEU A 811 12.39 13.89 -54.64
CA LEU A 811 11.55 13.57 -53.47
C LEU A 811 12.39 13.47 -52.19
N ALA A 812 13.49 12.71 -52.21
CA ALA A 812 14.36 12.57 -51.05
C ALA A 812 15.03 13.89 -50.66
N GLY A 813 15.38 14.75 -51.63
CA GLY A 813 15.83 16.11 -51.36
C GLY A 813 14.77 16.97 -50.66
N LEU A 814 13.53 16.96 -51.17
CA LEU A 814 12.39 17.68 -50.59
C LEU A 814 12.05 17.22 -49.16
N VAL A 815 12.07 15.90 -48.89
CA VAL A 815 11.85 15.34 -47.55
C VAL A 815 12.94 15.80 -46.57
N HIS A 816 14.21 15.86 -46.98
CA HIS A 816 15.27 16.33 -46.09
C HIS A 816 15.20 17.85 -45.84
N ILE A 817 14.72 18.65 -46.80
CA ILE A 817 14.41 20.07 -46.63
C ILE A 817 13.24 20.25 -45.64
N GLN A 818 12.16 19.49 -45.79
CA GLN A 818 10.99 19.53 -44.88
C GLN A 818 11.36 19.09 -43.46
N LEU A 819 12.18 18.05 -43.30
CA LEU A 819 12.65 17.58 -42.00
C LEU A 819 13.53 18.63 -41.31
N PHE A 820 14.41 19.31 -42.05
CA PHE A 820 15.19 20.45 -41.56
C PHE A 820 14.28 21.60 -41.11
N ILE A 821 13.30 22.01 -41.94
CA ILE A 821 12.37 23.09 -41.58
C ILE A 821 11.54 22.71 -40.34
N THR A 822 11.05 21.48 -40.24
CA THR A 822 10.27 21.01 -39.09
C THR A 822 11.07 21.07 -37.79
N LEU A 823 12.34 20.64 -37.80
CA LEU A 823 13.23 20.74 -36.64
C LEU A 823 13.65 22.18 -36.34
N PHE A 824 13.74 23.05 -37.34
CA PHE A 824 14.03 24.47 -37.17
C PHE A 824 12.84 25.22 -36.54
N CYS A 825 11.61 24.96 -37.00
CA CYS A 825 10.38 25.42 -36.35
C CYS A 825 10.29 24.91 -34.90
N GLY A 826 10.60 23.63 -34.66
CA GLY A 826 10.67 23.05 -33.31
C GLY A 826 11.72 23.71 -32.42
N LEU A 827 12.88 24.10 -32.97
CA LEU A 827 13.90 24.87 -32.25
C LEU A 827 13.41 26.27 -31.89
N ILE A 828 12.74 26.97 -32.82
CA ILE A 828 12.17 28.31 -32.58
C ILE A 828 11.13 28.26 -31.47
N LEU A 829 10.18 27.32 -31.53
CA LEU A 829 9.15 27.15 -30.50
C LEU A 829 9.75 26.80 -29.12
N LYS A 830 10.81 25.98 -29.09
CA LYS A 830 11.49 25.58 -27.86
C LYS A 830 12.39 26.66 -27.25
N MET A 831 12.99 27.54 -28.07
CA MET A 831 13.80 28.67 -27.62
C MET A 831 12.95 29.90 -27.26
N GLY A 832 11.85 30.13 -27.98
CA GLY A 832 11.04 31.36 -27.89
C GLY A 832 9.96 31.36 -26.80
N LEU A 833 9.89 30.32 -25.98
CA LEU A 833 8.82 30.03 -25.00
C LEU A 833 8.66 31.04 -23.84
N LEU A 834 9.40 32.15 -23.87
CA LEU A 834 9.30 33.27 -22.92
C LEU A 834 8.94 34.62 -23.57
N TYR A 835 9.02 34.77 -24.90
CA TYR A 835 8.96 36.10 -25.56
C TYR A 835 8.30 36.16 -26.95
N LEU A 836 7.76 35.06 -27.51
CA LEU A 836 7.11 35.11 -28.83
C LEU A 836 5.63 35.51 -28.75
N GLU A 837 5.21 36.48 -29.56
CA GLU A 837 3.79 36.78 -29.80
C GLU A 837 3.05 35.56 -30.39
N GLU A 838 1.78 35.41 -30.02
CA GLU A 838 0.89 34.35 -30.53
C GLU A 838 0.82 34.33 -32.07
N ARG A 839 0.93 35.50 -32.72
CA ARG A 839 1.00 35.65 -34.18
C ARG A 839 2.20 34.91 -34.79
N VAL A 840 3.35 34.97 -34.13
CA VAL A 840 4.59 34.30 -34.57
C VAL A 840 4.49 32.79 -34.33
N VAL A 841 3.92 32.37 -33.19
CA VAL A 841 3.66 30.94 -32.92
C VAL A 841 2.74 30.33 -33.97
N ARG A 842 1.62 31.00 -34.29
CA ARG A 842 0.70 30.58 -35.37
C ARG A 842 1.40 30.53 -36.73
N LEU A 843 2.24 31.52 -37.07
CA LEU A 843 3.00 31.56 -38.33
C LEU A 843 3.99 30.39 -38.44
N VAL A 844 4.77 30.10 -37.40
CA VAL A 844 5.78 29.02 -37.37
C VAL A 844 5.11 27.65 -37.47
N THR A 845 4.01 27.42 -36.76
CA THR A 845 3.24 26.16 -36.84
C THR A 845 2.60 25.99 -38.23
N ASN A 846 2.00 27.05 -38.79
CA ASN A 846 1.43 27.01 -40.15
C ASN A 846 2.50 26.71 -41.20
N ALA A 847 3.69 27.30 -41.09
CA ALA A 847 4.80 27.03 -42.01
C ALA A 847 5.19 25.53 -42.02
N ALA A 848 5.32 24.92 -40.83
CA ALA A 848 5.63 23.49 -40.71
C ALA A 848 4.53 22.59 -41.31
N ILE A 849 3.25 22.89 -41.04
CA ILE A 849 2.09 22.16 -41.60
C ILE A 849 2.09 22.26 -43.13
N ILE A 850 2.29 23.47 -43.68
CA ILE A 850 2.33 23.71 -45.13
C ILE A 850 3.49 22.93 -45.77
N THR A 851 4.69 22.92 -45.17
CA THR A 851 5.81 22.14 -45.72
C THR A 851 5.54 20.63 -45.72
N ASN A 852 4.91 20.10 -44.68
CA ASN A 852 4.55 18.68 -44.59
C ASN A 852 3.54 18.29 -45.67
N MET A 853 2.49 19.11 -45.86
CA MET A 853 1.48 18.90 -46.90
C MET A 853 2.08 19.00 -48.31
N MET A 854 2.94 19.98 -48.57
CA MET A 854 3.61 20.11 -49.87
C MET A 854 4.49 18.90 -50.20
N THR A 855 5.23 18.35 -49.23
CA THR A 855 6.00 17.10 -49.44
C THR A 855 5.10 15.88 -49.64
N LEU A 856 3.98 15.78 -48.94
CA LEU A 856 3.04 14.67 -49.08
C LEU A 856 2.39 14.68 -50.48
N CYS A 857 1.91 15.85 -50.94
CA CYS A 857 1.39 16.02 -52.29
C CYS A 857 2.44 15.68 -53.36
N TYR A 858 3.70 16.13 -53.20
CA TYR A 858 4.77 15.78 -54.13
C TYR A 858 5.07 14.28 -54.15
N ALA A 859 5.09 13.62 -52.99
CA ALA A 859 5.30 12.17 -52.89
C ALA A 859 4.19 11.39 -53.63
N VAL A 860 2.92 11.74 -53.42
CA VAL A 860 1.78 11.12 -54.11
C VAL A 860 1.87 11.33 -55.62
N VAL A 861 2.15 12.56 -56.09
CA VAL A 861 2.32 12.85 -57.52
C VAL A 861 3.52 12.09 -58.12
N SER A 862 4.61 11.94 -57.37
CA SER A 862 5.78 11.17 -57.79
C SER A 862 5.44 9.69 -58.00
N ILE A 863 4.79 9.05 -57.01
CA ILE A 863 4.39 7.64 -57.05
C ILE A 863 3.40 7.38 -58.19
N LEU A 864 2.42 8.26 -58.41
CA LEU A 864 1.46 8.15 -59.51
C LEU A 864 2.14 8.28 -60.88
N ASN A 865 3.10 9.21 -61.02
CA ASN A 865 3.90 9.37 -62.23
C ASN A 865 4.82 8.15 -62.47
N GLU A 866 5.45 7.62 -61.41
CA GLU A 866 6.30 6.43 -61.45
C GLU A 866 5.50 5.20 -61.91
N LYS A 867 4.38 4.86 -61.26
CA LYS A 867 3.47 3.78 -61.71
C LYS A 867 3.08 3.96 -63.18
N ARG A 868 2.68 5.18 -63.57
CA ARG A 868 2.32 5.51 -64.96
C ARG A 868 3.48 5.34 -65.95
N ASN A 869 4.73 5.39 -65.50
CA ASN A 869 5.91 5.14 -66.32
C ASN A 869 6.35 3.67 -66.30
N ALA A 870 6.22 2.98 -65.16
CA ALA A 870 6.42 1.53 -65.05
C ALA A 870 5.50 0.75 -66.00
N ILE A 871 4.20 1.11 -66.07
CA ILE A 871 3.24 0.52 -67.02
C ILE A 871 3.74 0.69 -68.47
N LYS A 872 4.24 1.88 -68.84
CA LYS A 872 4.83 2.13 -70.17
C LYS A 872 6.12 1.32 -70.41
N MET A 873 6.93 1.09 -69.38
CA MET A 873 8.14 0.25 -69.50
C MET A 873 7.76 -1.22 -69.73
N VAL A 874 6.81 -1.77 -68.96
CA VAL A 874 6.30 -3.14 -69.16
C VAL A 874 5.75 -3.30 -70.58
N GLN A 875 4.90 -2.38 -71.04
CA GLN A 875 4.38 -2.39 -72.42
C GLN A 875 5.48 -2.31 -73.50
N ARG A 876 6.60 -1.63 -73.24
CA ARG A 876 7.77 -1.64 -74.15
C ARG A 876 8.52 -2.97 -74.08
N GLN A 877 8.76 -3.50 -72.89
CA GLN A 877 9.53 -4.72 -72.69
C GLN A 877 8.78 -5.95 -73.24
N THR A 878 7.47 -6.06 -73.05
CA THR A 878 6.65 -7.11 -73.68
C THR A 878 6.73 -7.03 -75.21
N ARG A 879 6.73 -5.82 -75.80
CA ARG A 879 6.93 -5.65 -77.26
C ARG A 879 8.34 -6.04 -77.72
N GLU A 880 9.38 -5.80 -76.91
CA GLU A 880 10.74 -6.23 -77.21
C GLU A 880 10.94 -7.73 -77.06
N ASP A 881 10.46 -8.34 -75.99
CA ASP A 881 10.58 -9.79 -75.79
C ASP A 881 9.71 -10.56 -76.79
N HIS A 882 8.57 -10.00 -77.23
CA HIS A 882 7.84 -10.53 -78.40
C HIS A 882 8.64 -10.42 -79.70
N ARG A 883 9.34 -9.29 -79.96
CA ARG A 883 10.28 -9.17 -81.09
C ARG A 883 11.45 -10.15 -80.99
N ARG A 884 12.02 -10.36 -79.81
CA ARG A 884 13.11 -11.32 -79.54
C ARG A 884 12.64 -12.76 -79.72
N ALA A 885 11.41 -13.09 -79.31
CA ALA A 885 10.77 -14.37 -79.54
C ALA A 885 10.53 -14.64 -81.04
N ILE A 886 10.00 -13.66 -81.79
CA ILE A 886 9.88 -13.73 -83.25
C ILE A 886 11.26 -13.95 -83.90
N ALA A 887 12.28 -13.19 -83.50
CA ALA A 887 13.64 -13.34 -84.03
C ALA A 887 14.29 -14.69 -83.65
N ALA A 888 13.95 -15.26 -82.48
CA ALA A 888 14.37 -16.61 -82.09
C ALA A 888 13.64 -17.69 -82.91
N HIS A 889 12.33 -17.53 -83.14
CA HIS A 889 11.52 -18.43 -83.95
C HIS A 889 11.95 -18.42 -85.42
N ALA A 890 12.21 -17.24 -86.00
CA ALA A 890 12.77 -17.08 -87.33
C ALA A 890 14.14 -17.78 -87.47
N ARG A 891 15.04 -17.63 -86.49
CA ARG A 891 16.33 -18.36 -86.48
C ARG A 891 16.16 -19.88 -86.34
N LYS A 892 15.13 -20.35 -85.62
CA LYS A 892 14.77 -21.78 -85.48
C LYS A 892 14.20 -22.35 -86.78
N LEU A 893 13.34 -21.60 -87.48
CA LEU A 893 12.81 -21.92 -88.80
C LEU A 893 13.91 -21.93 -89.87
N TRP A 894 14.79 -20.92 -89.90
CA TRP A 894 15.89 -20.84 -90.86
C TRP A 894 16.84 -22.03 -90.73
N ARG A 895 17.18 -22.45 -89.49
CA ARG A 895 17.97 -23.67 -89.24
C ARG A 895 17.27 -24.95 -89.72
N LYS A 896 15.94 -25.05 -89.60
CA LYS A 896 15.16 -26.17 -90.17
C LYS A 896 15.19 -26.16 -91.71
N ALA A 897 14.90 -25.01 -92.33
CA ALA A 897 14.87 -24.87 -93.79
C ALA A 897 16.24 -25.14 -94.42
N PHE A 898 17.32 -24.63 -93.82
CA PHE A 898 18.69 -24.93 -94.20
C PHE A 898 19.01 -26.43 -94.07
N GLY A 899 18.50 -27.09 -93.02
CA GLY A 899 18.59 -28.55 -92.86
C GLY A 899 17.87 -29.31 -93.98
N TYR A 900 16.64 -28.94 -94.31
CA TYR A 900 15.86 -29.60 -95.37
C TYR A 900 16.49 -29.45 -96.76
N ALA A 901 16.92 -28.24 -97.12
CA ALA A 901 17.63 -28.00 -98.38
C ALA A 901 18.94 -28.82 -98.47
N LEU A 902 19.66 -28.99 -97.36
CA LEU A 902 20.86 -29.81 -97.30
C LEU A 902 20.56 -31.31 -97.43
N THR A 903 19.39 -31.81 -96.96
CA THR A 903 18.97 -33.19 -97.19
C THR A 903 18.56 -33.49 -98.63
N GLU A 904 17.90 -32.56 -99.34
CA GLU A 904 17.53 -32.79 -100.75
C GLU A 904 18.77 -32.87 -101.66
N VAL A 905 19.71 -31.93 -101.48
CA VAL A 905 21.00 -31.93 -102.20
C VAL A 905 21.81 -33.22 -101.99
N TYR A 906 21.63 -33.90 -100.85
CA TYR A 906 22.25 -35.20 -100.58
C TYR A 906 21.48 -36.42 -101.11
N LEU A 907 20.19 -36.28 -101.43
CA LEU A 907 19.37 -37.35 -102.00
C LEU A 907 19.53 -37.42 -103.52
N ASP A 908 19.59 -36.28 -104.20
CA ASP A 908 19.81 -36.21 -105.66
C ASP A 908 21.25 -36.56 -106.09
N ASN A 909 22.22 -36.54 -105.16
CA ASN A 909 23.63 -36.81 -105.48
C ASN A 909 24.30 -37.76 -104.46
N PRO A 910 24.07 -39.09 -104.58
CA PRO A 910 24.50 -40.09 -103.58
C PRO A 910 26.02 -40.27 -103.42
N ASN A 911 26.84 -39.60 -104.25
CA ASN A 911 28.31 -39.64 -104.18
C ASN A 911 28.93 -38.41 -103.47
N ALA A 912 28.12 -37.53 -102.87
CA ALA A 912 28.55 -36.23 -102.30
C ALA A 912 29.33 -36.30 -100.95
N GLY A 913 30.25 -37.25 -100.81
CA GLY A 913 31.14 -37.35 -99.64
C GLY A 913 30.45 -37.74 -98.32
N PRO A 914 31.13 -37.61 -97.17
CA PRO A 914 30.60 -38.05 -95.87
C PRO A 914 29.46 -37.15 -95.37
N MET A 915 28.28 -37.74 -95.12
CA MET A 915 27.10 -37.01 -94.64
C MET A 915 27.36 -36.27 -93.30
N PRO A 916 26.94 -35.00 -93.17
CA PRO A 916 26.90 -34.32 -91.87
C PRO A 916 25.96 -35.01 -90.87
N LEU A 917 26.29 -34.94 -89.57
CA LEU A 917 25.50 -35.55 -88.49
C LEU A 917 24.02 -35.11 -88.50
N LEU A 918 23.76 -33.85 -88.85
CA LEU A 918 22.41 -33.28 -88.94
C LEU A 918 21.54 -33.96 -90.02
N VAL A 919 22.15 -34.33 -91.15
CA VAL A 919 21.51 -35.05 -92.27
C VAL A 919 21.18 -36.47 -91.84
N MET A 920 22.11 -37.15 -91.16
CA MET A 920 21.87 -38.49 -90.61
C MET A 920 20.73 -38.50 -89.58
N THR A 921 20.64 -37.51 -88.69
CA THR A 921 19.57 -37.46 -87.68
C THR A 921 18.16 -37.31 -88.27
N GLU A 922 18.00 -36.54 -89.35
CA GLU A 922 16.67 -36.32 -89.95
C GLU A 922 16.28 -37.46 -90.91
N LEU A 923 17.24 -38.08 -91.62
CA LEU A 923 17.00 -39.35 -92.34
C LEU A 923 16.60 -40.49 -91.39
N ALA A 924 17.21 -40.57 -90.20
CA ALA A 924 16.84 -41.50 -89.13
C ALA A 924 15.50 -41.16 -88.43
N ARG A 925 14.85 -40.06 -88.84
CA ARG A 925 13.51 -39.65 -88.44
C ARG A 925 12.48 -39.97 -89.52
N ARG A 926 12.83 -39.74 -90.79
CA ARG A 926 12.01 -40.10 -91.96
C ARG A 926 11.74 -41.61 -92.03
N ARG A 927 12.80 -42.44 -91.88
CA ARG A 927 12.72 -43.91 -91.75
C ARG A 927 12.08 -44.43 -90.45
N ARG A 928 11.55 -43.52 -89.62
CA ARG A 928 10.76 -43.83 -88.43
C ARG A 928 9.30 -43.60 -88.76
N TYR A 929 8.95 -42.39 -89.21
CA TYR A 929 7.63 -42.09 -89.78
C TYR A 929 7.17 -43.07 -90.86
N GLU A 930 8.07 -43.50 -91.76
CA GLU A 930 7.74 -44.51 -92.79
C GLU A 930 7.36 -45.86 -92.15
N ARG A 931 8.06 -46.29 -91.09
CA ARG A 931 7.75 -47.52 -90.34
C ARG A 931 6.48 -47.39 -89.51
N ASP A 932 6.31 -46.25 -88.84
CA ASP A 932 5.13 -45.96 -88.02
C ASP A 932 3.86 -45.92 -88.91
N LEU A 933 4.00 -45.57 -90.20
CA LEU A 933 2.95 -45.62 -91.21
C LEU A 933 2.67 -47.06 -91.72
N ASP A 934 3.72 -47.86 -91.98
CA ASP A 934 3.59 -49.27 -92.33
C ASP A 934 2.93 -50.08 -91.19
N GLU A 935 3.30 -49.79 -89.93
CA GLU A 935 2.72 -50.42 -88.74
C GLU A 935 1.25 -50.03 -88.54
N LEU A 936 0.85 -48.81 -88.89
CA LEU A 936 -0.55 -48.38 -88.90
C LEU A 936 -1.36 -49.08 -90.01
N ASN A 937 -0.79 -49.23 -91.21
CA ASN A 937 -1.43 -49.95 -92.32
C ASN A 937 -1.61 -51.44 -91.98
N ALA A 938 -0.61 -52.07 -91.36
CA ALA A 938 -0.69 -53.47 -90.92
C ALA A 938 -1.77 -53.71 -89.84
N GLN A 939 -2.06 -52.72 -88.99
CA GLN A 939 -3.16 -52.79 -88.03
C GLN A 939 -4.55 -52.66 -88.69
N LEU A 940 -4.65 -51.91 -89.80
CA LEU A 940 -5.89 -51.75 -90.56
C LEU A 940 -6.32 -53.03 -91.32
N GLU A 941 -5.38 -53.79 -91.90
CA GLU A 941 -5.71 -55.05 -92.60
C GLU A 941 -6.17 -56.19 -91.66
N LEU A 942 -5.83 -56.13 -90.37
CA LEU A 942 -6.13 -57.17 -89.39
C LEU A 942 -7.54 -57.12 -88.79
N THR A 943 -8.34 -56.08 -89.10
CA THR A 943 -9.66 -55.85 -88.48
C THR A 943 -10.87 -56.08 -89.39
N SER A 944 -10.67 -56.44 -90.66
CA SER A 944 -11.73 -56.42 -91.68
C SER A 944 -12.50 -57.75 -91.89
N ALA A 945 -12.60 -58.64 -90.89
CA ALA A 945 -13.33 -59.90 -91.03
C ALA A 945 -13.89 -60.49 -89.71
N VAL A 946 -15.09 -60.07 -89.28
CA VAL A 946 -16.19 -60.89 -88.72
C VAL A 946 -17.38 -60.00 -88.28
N ASN A 947 -18.58 -60.32 -88.79
CA ASN A 947 -19.95 -59.93 -88.38
C ASN A 947 -20.37 -58.42 -88.24
N PRO A 948 -21.41 -57.97 -88.99
CA PRO A 948 -22.13 -56.69 -88.83
C PRO A 948 -23.52 -56.90 -88.15
N PRO A 949 -24.44 -55.90 -88.16
CA PRO A 949 -24.39 -54.50 -87.67
C PRO A 949 -25.44 -54.30 -86.52
N PRO A 950 -25.85 -53.06 -86.14
CA PRO A 950 -26.89 -52.36 -86.91
C PRO A 950 -26.65 -50.85 -87.08
N ALA A 951 -27.28 -50.32 -88.12
CA ALA A 951 -27.20 -48.94 -88.56
C ALA A 951 -27.52 -47.89 -87.47
N ALA A 952 -26.60 -46.95 -87.27
CA ALA A 952 -27.00 -45.56 -87.02
C ALA A 952 -27.78 -45.04 -88.24
N ARG A 953 -28.71 -44.11 -88.03
CA ARG A 953 -29.44 -43.48 -89.13
C ARG A 953 -29.43 -41.96 -88.97
N ASP A 954 -28.82 -41.32 -89.96
CA ASP A 954 -29.10 -40.00 -90.58
C ASP A 954 -29.59 -38.85 -89.69
N GLN A 955 -29.18 -37.58 -89.82
CA GLN A 955 -28.15 -36.81 -90.55
C GLN A 955 -28.29 -35.37 -89.93
N GLN A 956 -27.41 -34.37 -90.03
CA GLN A 956 -26.32 -34.03 -90.97
C GLN A 956 -25.30 -33.10 -90.24
N ASP A 957 -24.55 -32.29 -91.00
CA ASP A 957 -23.88 -31.04 -90.57
C ASP A 957 -22.75 -31.12 -89.52
N ALA A 958 -21.63 -31.69 -89.96
CA ALA A 958 -20.29 -31.24 -89.55
C ALA A 958 -19.60 -30.58 -90.75
N MET A 959 -19.97 -29.33 -91.07
CA MET A 959 -19.38 -28.59 -92.19
C MET A 959 -18.08 -27.86 -91.81
N VAL A 960 -17.05 -28.05 -92.64
CA VAL A 960 -16.02 -27.07 -93.05
C VAL A 960 -15.37 -26.23 -91.94
N SER A 961 -14.24 -26.72 -91.40
CA SER A 961 -13.23 -25.86 -90.79
C SER A 961 -12.29 -25.28 -91.86
N ALA A 962 -12.52 -24.05 -92.32
CA ALA A 962 -11.57 -23.31 -93.16
C ALA A 962 -11.89 -21.80 -93.20
N SER A 963 -10.86 -20.94 -93.00
CA SER A 963 -10.81 -19.49 -93.32
C SER A 963 -11.88 -18.56 -92.68
N GLN A 964 -11.64 -17.28 -92.38
CA GLN A 964 -10.43 -16.43 -92.30
C GLN A 964 -10.85 -15.14 -91.54
N ILE A 965 -9.95 -14.50 -90.77
CA ILE A 965 -9.87 -13.03 -90.56
C ILE A 965 -11.17 -12.35 -90.01
N ASN A 966 -11.24 -11.78 -88.80
CA ASN A 966 -10.20 -11.07 -88.02
C ASN A 966 -10.66 -10.75 -86.57
N VAL A 967 -9.70 -10.30 -85.72
CA VAL A 967 -9.87 -9.34 -84.60
C VAL A 967 -10.70 -9.76 -83.35
N LEU A 968 -9.98 -9.83 -82.21
CA LEU A 968 -10.25 -9.32 -80.83
C LEU A 968 -11.64 -9.59 -80.17
N GLU A 969 -11.78 -9.74 -78.85
CA GLU A 969 -10.86 -9.76 -77.69
C GLU A 969 -11.61 -10.45 -76.52
N ASP A 970 -10.98 -11.35 -75.75
CA ASP A 970 -11.56 -11.95 -74.53
C ASP A 970 -10.66 -11.63 -73.31
N GLU A 971 -11.08 -10.62 -72.55
CA GLU A 971 -11.07 -10.53 -71.08
C GLU A 971 -9.88 -11.15 -70.28
N ASP A 972 -8.79 -10.38 -70.16
CA ASP A 972 -8.03 -10.28 -68.90
C ASP A 972 -8.60 -9.07 -68.13
N ASP A 973 -9.31 -9.30 -67.02
CA ASP A 973 -10.13 -8.30 -66.34
C ASP A 973 -9.39 -7.63 -65.15
N GLU A 974 -8.87 -6.41 -65.35
CA GLU A 974 -8.83 -5.32 -64.34
C GLU A 974 -8.14 -4.05 -64.90
N PRO A 975 -8.81 -2.88 -64.83
CA PRO A 975 -8.07 -1.65 -64.49
C PRO A 975 -8.84 -0.62 -63.62
N ASP A 976 -8.10 0.00 -62.70
CA ASP A 976 -8.25 1.34 -62.12
C ASP A 976 -9.66 1.92 -61.81
N GLU A 977 -9.90 2.23 -60.53
CA GLU A 977 -10.75 3.38 -60.18
C GLU A 977 -10.20 4.67 -60.81
N ASN A 978 -11.09 5.52 -61.35
CA ASN A 978 -11.42 6.84 -60.76
C ASN A 978 -11.77 7.88 -61.84
N LEU A 979 -13.00 8.41 -61.83
CA LEU A 979 -13.32 9.85 -61.98
C LEU A 979 -14.85 10.13 -62.03
N ASN A 980 -15.31 10.94 -61.08
CA ASN A 980 -16.44 11.91 -61.12
C ASN A 980 -17.85 11.54 -61.67
N ASP A 981 -18.86 11.96 -60.89
CA ASP A 981 -20.15 12.58 -61.29
C ASP A 981 -20.18 13.27 -62.68
N PRO A 982 -21.36 13.42 -63.37
CA PRO A 982 -22.69 13.68 -62.76
C PRO A 982 -23.99 13.20 -63.50
N PHE A 983 -25.17 13.54 -62.94
CA PHE A 983 -26.46 13.90 -63.64
C PHE A 983 -27.27 12.79 -64.40
N GLU A 984 -28.62 12.79 -64.50
CA GLU A 984 -29.73 13.64 -63.97
C GLU A 984 -31.15 12.96 -64.04
N THR A 985 -32.11 13.43 -63.22
CA THR A 985 -33.61 13.43 -63.37
C THR A 985 -34.50 12.16 -63.35
N ASN A 986 -35.48 12.20 -62.42
CA ASN A 986 -36.96 12.00 -62.52
C ASN A 986 -37.59 10.72 -63.17
N SER A 987 -38.73 10.19 -62.71
CA SER A 987 -39.59 10.35 -61.49
C SER A 987 -40.53 9.10 -61.40
N ASP A 988 -41.68 8.97 -60.70
CA ASP A 988 -42.65 9.85 -60.03
C ASP A 988 -43.60 9.03 -59.09
N LEU A 989 -44.56 9.70 -58.40
CA LEU A 989 -45.69 9.16 -57.58
C LEU A 989 -45.29 8.39 -56.27
N ALA A 990 -45.63 8.85 -55.04
CA ALA A 990 -46.94 9.05 -54.37
C ALA A 990 -47.50 7.75 -53.71
N ASP A 991 -48.03 7.70 -52.47
CA ASP A 991 -48.35 8.73 -51.46
C ASP A 991 -48.43 8.14 -50.01
N ASN A 992 -48.30 9.01 -48.98
CA ASN A 992 -48.91 8.98 -47.62
C ASN A 992 -48.74 7.77 -46.65
N GLU A 993 -48.75 7.90 -45.29
CA GLU A 993 -48.76 9.07 -44.38
C GLU A 993 -48.37 8.69 -42.92
N GLN A 994 -47.73 9.64 -42.18
CA GLN A 994 -47.92 10.00 -40.73
C GLN A 994 -47.88 8.91 -39.59
N ASN A 995 -47.57 9.18 -38.30
CA ASN A 995 -47.21 10.43 -37.59
C ASN A 995 -46.44 10.22 -36.25
N VAL A 996 -45.64 11.23 -35.87
CA VAL A 996 -45.50 11.86 -34.52
C VAL A 996 -45.25 11.02 -33.22
N MET A 997 -44.02 11.16 -32.71
CA MET A 997 -43.59 11.57 -31.35
C MET A 997 -43.84 10.74 -30.05
N ALA A 998 -42.72 10.54 -29.34
CA ALA A 998 -42.47 10.87 -27.92
C ALA A 998 -42.86 9.95 -26.73
N SER A 999 -41.81 9.54 -26.01
CA SER A 999 -41.59 9.63 -24.54
C SER A 999 -42.38 8.78 -23.51
N THR A 1000 -41.66 7.79 -22.97
CA THR A 1000 -41.40 7.50 -21.53
C THR A 1000 -42.43 6.87 -20.56
N SER A 1001 -41.84 6.02 -19.70
CA SER A 1001 -42.09 5.74 -18.26
C SER A 1001 -43.08 4.67 -17.77
N GLN A 1002 -42.48 3.62 -17.16
CA GLN A 1002 -42.80 2.96 -15.87
C GLN A 1002 -44.07 2.12 -15.63
N ALA A 1003 -43.83 1.00 -14.93
CA ALA A 1003 -44.69 0.35 -13.90
C ALA A 1003 -46.03 -0.27 -14.33
N ASP A 1004 -46.59 -1.30 -13.68
CA ASP A 1004 -46.08 -2.37 -12.78
C ASP A 1004 -47.16 -3.49 -12.76
N ASP A 1005 -46.99 -4.55 -11.96
CA ASP A 1005 -48.04 -5.53 -11.54
C ASP A 1005 -48.65 -6.50 -12.61
N LEU A 1006 -49.19 -7.69 -12.28
CA LEU A 1006 -48.83 -8.76 -11.31
C LEU A 1006 -49.62 -10.07 -11.66
N ASP A 1007 -49.33 -11.18 -10.97
CA ASP A 1007 -50.07 -12.48 -10.89
C ASP A 1007 -50.28 -13.35 -12.17
N GLY A 1008 -50.30 -14.69 -12.12
CA GLY A 1008 -50.03 -15.64 -11.01
C GLY A 1008 -50.31 -17.13 -11.35
N GLU A 1009 -49.91 -18.05 -10.45
CA GLU A 1009 -50.34 -19.47 -10.28
C GLU A 1009 -49.93 -20.57 -11.34
N VAL A 1010 -49.70 -21.87 -11.03
CA VAL A 1010 -49.49 -22.66 -9.78
C VAL A 1010 -48.82 -24.05 -10.06
N GLU A 1011 -48.37 -24.75 -8.99
CA GLU A 1011 -47.77 -26.11 -8.89
C GLU A 1011 -46.29 -26.28 -9.35
N GLY A 1012 -45.52 -27.31 -8.91
CA GLY A 1012 -45.83 -28.47 -8.04
C GLY A 1012 -44.57 -29.10 -7.38
N GLU A 1013 -44.64 -30.33 -6.84
CA GLU A 1013 -43.65 -30.90 -5.88
C GLU A 1013 -42.93 -32.22 -6.29
N TYR A 1014 -41.87 -32.54 -5.49
CA TYR A 1014 -41.20 -33.82 -5.13
C TYR A 1014 -39.68 -33.86 -5.43
N VAL A 1015 -38.68 -34.09 -4.55
CA VAL A 1015 -38.46 -34.48 -3.13
C VAL A 1015 -37.43 -35.63 -3.05
N ASP A 1016 -36.17 -35.25 -2.83
CA ASP A 1016 -35.12 -35.81 -1.92
C ASP A 1016 -34.62 -37.28 -1.88
N ASN A 1017 -33.46 -37.41 -1.19
CA ASN A 1017 -32.86 -38.57 -0.46
C ASN A 1017 -31.87 -39.53 -1.17
N VAL A 1018 -30.75 -40.00 -0.55
CA VAL A 1018 -29.96 -39.50 0.63
C VAL A 1018 -28.59 -40.26 0.79
N GLU A 1019 -27.57 -39.60 1.38
CA GLU A 1019 -26.37 -40.11 2.14
C GLU A 1019 -25.39 -41.20 1.57
N SER A 1020 -24.15 -41.41 2.09
CA SER A 1020 -23.13 -40.58 2.82
C SER A 1020 -21.75 -41.29 2.97
N LYS A 1021 -20.71 -40.55 3.41
CA LYS A 1021 -19.41 -41.00 4.02
C LYS A 1021 -18.41 -41.73 3.07
N LEU A 1022 -17.08 -41.68 3.26
CA LEU A 1022 -16.26 -41.75 4.49
C LEU A 1022 -14.88 -41.03 4.39
N ASP A 1023 -14.14 -40.95 5.50
CA ASP A 1023 -12.86 -40.22 5.67
C ASP A 1023 -11.55 -41.04 5.46
N ASN A 1024 -10.47 -40.31 5.19
CA ASN A 1024 -9.03 -40.51 5.51
C ASN A 1024 -8.46 -41.90 5.90
N ALA A 1025 -7.34 -42.31 5.27
CA ALA A 1025 -6.05 -42.60 5.98
C ALA A 1025 -4.87 -43.04 5.08
N GLY A 1026 -3.70 -42.38 5.23
CA GLY A 1026 -2.40 -43.05 5.53
C GLY A 1026 -1.49 -43.64 4.42
N ALA A 1027 -0.21 -43.81 4.80
CA ALA A 1027 0.95 -44.40 4.09
C ALA A 1027 1.46 -43.64 2.83
N VAL A 1028 2.75 -43.30 2.60
CA VAL A 1028 4.09 -43.83 2.98
C VAL A 1028 4.71 -44.77 1.92
N ASP A 1029 5.92 -44.38 1.49
CA ASP A 1029 6.95 -45.01 0.64
C ASP A 1029 6.81 -46.48 0.21
N ALA A 1030 6.92 -46.73 -1.10
CA ALA A 1030 7.80 -47.79 -1.64
C ALA A 1030 8.10 -47.67 -3.15
N GLU A 1031 9.40 -47.68 -3.41
CA GLU A 1031 10.13 -48.00 -4.64
C GLU A 1031 9.69 -49.35 -5.30
N PHE A 1032 9.43 -49.42 -6.63
CA PHE A 1032 10.11 -50.35 -7.58
C PHE A 1032 9.64 -50.32 -9.07
N HIS A 1033 10.64 -50.18 -9.96
CA HIS A 1033 10.86 -50.74 -11.31
C HIS A 1033 9.73 -51.23 -12.28
N LEU A 1034 9.81 -50.63 -13.49
CA LEU A 1034 9.89 -51.24 -14.86
C LEU A 1034 8.77 -52.12 -15.48
N GLN A 1035 8.40 -51.71 -16.71
CA GLN A 1035 8.10 -52.54 -17.90
C GLN A 1035 6.83 -53.43 -17.88
N ASN A 1036 6.18 -53.77 -19.01
CA ASN A 1036 6.44 -53.53 -20.44
C ASN A 1036 5.09 -53.39 -21.20
N GLY A 1037 5.01 -52.58 -22.25
CA GLY A 1037 3.78 -52.46 -23.06
C GLY A 1037 4.01 -51.70 -24.38
N LYS A 1038 3.95 -52.42 -25.51
CA LYS A 1038 4.20 -51.86 -26.86
C LYS A 1038 2.97 -51.14 -27.44
N THR A 1039 3.24 -50.31 -28.44
CA THR A 1039 2.31 -49.66 -29.40
C THR A 1039 1.35 -48.62 -28.81
N LYS A 1040 1.00 -47.55 -29.54
CA LYS A 1040 1.19 -47.34 -30.99
C LYS A 1040 1.69 -45.93 -31.31
#